data_AF-A0A4E9DRT9-F1
#
_entry.id   AF-A0A4E9DRT9-F1
#
_cell.length_a   1.000
_cell.length_b   1.000
_cell.length_c   1.000
_cell.angle_alpha   90.00
_cell.angle_beta   90.00
_cell.angle_gamma   90.00
#
_symmetry.space_group_name_H-M   'P 1'
#
loop_
_entity.id
_entity.type
_entity.pdbx_description
1 polymer ?
#
loop_
_entity_poly.entity_id
_entity_poly.type
_entity_poly.pdbx_seq_one_letter_code
_entity_poly.pdbx_strand_id
1 'polypeptide(L)'
;MPKGQSKVPDACGLLGPDILLTHGNGTTPEQASLLTSSGTYIVFTPDTEIFMASGADPVAFREDLPLTCLGADCHSCGPVNMIHQMQMALASDRATQNTKTFSSGYYLGKPRAIIQAARAINMDKEIGSIAVGKLADLIIFDTSSPSLGCAAENDPLTAIVHQAGVRKVETVIVGGKVRKRDGVLQDVYLDEGSREGGFDLQQEAAVTRNGHSWKQVAEELSLSRRDIQERIGKTNRDLAKSKLLGMLGGLDGILPYRIPQLEGGHRPGSDAIFNSRSKDDILTTIQEWKSKRILLVHSKALANNTSIINDFKDALGDRLISAKEGVGSHSPYKDVIDIAHRITGEGIDCVVCVGSGSYSDACKVARLMSATLPQGFEEKDMEALLDQEKGVAPQDKMKKAEGVKLILVPTSLSAGEWNHTASCTNSAGKKQHFTLKDGGAPDLILMDPWIARTAPERLWLSSGIRAVDHCIETLCNPECAKHPDVQDWCEQALRDLSKGLVEYKEGVNRGEEGEDELIQGISKCQAGSRMALMGFIVYSVNMGASHAIGHQLGSVGKVMHGITSCIMLPAVLRYTKDKNPEAQARIVKIFNEALGWNEVEAGDCVARLVKIVDLPCSMKEVGVTQDEQIEQIIDKTMTDVMFSFGKILTRDEVSKIVYSTK
;
A
#
# COMPACT_ATOMS: atom_id res chain seq x y z
N MET A 1 -5.79 -18.75 -24.52
CA MET A 1 -5.07 -17.48 -24.76
C MET A 1 -4.54 -16.98 -23.42
N PRO A 2 -3.23 -16.73 -23.25
CA PRO A 2 -2.73 -16.13 -22.02
C PRO A 2 -3.21 -14.67 -21.96
N LYS A 3 -3.93 -14.33 -20.89
CA LYS A 3 -4.32 -12.97 -20.55
C LYS A 3 -3.06 -12.20 -20.15
N GLY A 4 -2.55 -11.36 -21.04
CA GLY A 4 -1.35 -10.61 -20.75
C GLY A 4 -0.94 -9.68 -21.88
N GLN A 5 -1.79 -8.72 -22.21
CA GLN A 5 -1.39 -7.44 -22.79
C GLN A 5 -2.44 -6.40 -22.38
N SER A 6 -1.96 -5.29 -21.85
CA SER A 6 -2.69 -4.23 -21.16
C SER A 6 -3.87 -3.69 -21.97
N LYS A 7 -5.04 -3.57 -21.30
CA LYS A 7 -6.11 -2.67 -21.75
C LYS A 7 -5.50 -1.27 -21.81
N VAL A 8 -5.34 -0.70 -23.01
CA VAL A 8 -5.10 0.73 -23.17
C VAL A 8 -6.37 1.44 -22.65
N PRO A 9 -6.32 2.20 -21.54
CA PRO A 9 -7.50 2.87 -21.04
C PRO A 9 -7.88 4.01 -22.00
N ASP A 10 -9.09 3.97 -22.57
CA ASP A 10 -9.65 5.01 -23.46
C ASP A 10 -9.71 6.42 -22.86
N ALA A 11 -9.38 6.61 -21.57
CA ALA A 11 -9.88 7.73 -20.77
C ALA A 11 -8.85 8.74 -20.22
N CYS A 12 -7.60 8.79 -20.72
CA CYS A 12 -6.58 9.67 -20.11
C CYS A 12 -5.86 10.66 -21.05
N GLY A 13 -6.20 10.75 -22.34
CA GLY A 13 -5.54 11.71 -23.25
C GLY A 13 -4.05 11.46 -23.46
N LEU A 14 -3.59 10.22 -23.26
CA LEU A 14 -2.18 9.80 -23.35
C LEU A 14 -1.76 9.31 -24.75
N LEU A 15 -2.69 9.28 -25.70
CA LEU A 15 -2.44 8.87 -27.09
C LEU A 15 -2.48 10.09 -28.00
N GLY A 16 -1.55 10.17 -28.94
CA GLY A 16 -1.38 11.30 -29.83
C GLY A 16 -0.31 11.05 -30.89
N PRO A 17 -0.20 11.94 -31.90
CA PRO A 17 0.78 11.85 -32.98
C PRO A 17 2.24 12.04 -32.52
N ASP A 18 2.46 12.47 -31.28
CA ASP A 18 3.74 12.64 -30.61
C ASP A 18 4.22 11.40 -29.85
N ILE A 19 3.41 10.32 -29.84
CA ILE A 19 3.72 9.08 -29.13
C ILE A 19 4.04 7.96 -30.13
N LEU A 20 5.15 7.25 -29.87
CA LEU A 20 5.56 6.04 -30.57
C LEU A 20 5.47 4.84 -29.62
N LEU A 21 4.57 3.90 -29.91
CA LEU A 21 4.46 2.66 -29.15
C LEU A 21 5.38 1.60 -29.76
N THR A 22 6.25 1.01 -28.95
CA THR A 22 7.12 -0.08 -29.42
C THR A 22 6.44 -1.41 -29.14
N HIS A 23 6.42 -2.27 -30.16
CA HIS A 23 5.61 -3.49 -30.27
C HIS A 23 4.11 -3.23 -30.49
N GLY A 24 3.47 -4.20 -31.13
CA GLY A 24 2.02 -4.16 -31.39
C GLY A 24 1.41 -5.53 -31.66
N ASN A 25 2.11 -6.61 -31.31
CA ASN A 25 1.61 -7.96 -31.53
C ASN A 25 0.38 -8.17 -30.67
N GLY A 26 -0.71 -8.69 -31.23
CA GLY A 26 -1.91 -9.03 -30.46
C GLY A 26 -2.89 -7.87 -30.22
N THR A 27 -2.62 -6.68 -30.78
CA THR A 27 -3.57 -5.55 -30.78
C THR A 27 -4.92 -5.97 -31.37
N THR A 28 -6.02 -5.69 -30.67
CA THR A 28 -7.39 -6.00 -31.14
C THR A 28 -7.90 -4.96 -32.15
N PRO A 29 -8.92 -5.27 -32.98
CA PRO A 29 -9.49 -4.30 -33.94
C PRO A 29 -9.99 -3.00 -33.29
N GLU A 30 -10.50 -3.07 -32.06
CA GLU A 30 -10.95 -1.90 -31.30
C GLU A 30 -9.76 -1.02 -30.92
N GLN A 31 -8.68 -1.63 -30.43
CA GLN A 31 -7.43 -0.91 -30.10
C GLN A 31 -6.77 -0.33 -31.35
N ALA A 32 -6.80 -1.05 -32.48
CA ALA A 32 -6.29 -0.58 -33.76
C ALA A 32 -7.05 0.67 -34.24
N SER A 33 -8.37 0.68 -34.09
CA SER A 33 -9.22 1.84 -34.40
C SER A 33 -8.90 3.04 -33.50
N LEU A 34 -8.67 2.81 -32.20
CA LEU A 34 -8.28 3.85 -31.26
C LEU A 34 -6.91 4.47 -31.60
N LEU A 35 -5.90 3.63 -31.86
CA LEU A 35 -4.55 4.09 -32.22
C LEU A 35 -4.58 4.88 -33.54
N THR A 36 -5.34 4.39 -34.52
CA THR A 36 -5.50 5.09 -35.81
C THR A 36 -6.20 6.44 -35.65
N SER A 37 -7.29 6.50 -34.87
CA SER A 37 -8.05 7.74 -34.65
C SER A 37 -7.31 8.77 -33.79
N SER A 38 -6.42 8.31 -32.90
CA SER A 38 -5.54 9.19 -32.11
C SER A 38 -4.28 9.65 -32.87
N GLY A 39 -4.01 9.08 -34.05
CA GLY A 39 -2.79 9.38 -34.82
C GLY A 39 -1.51 8.75 -34.25
N THR A 40 -1.64 7.80 -33.32
CA THR A 40 -0.50 7.16 -32.65
C THR A 40 0.14 6.12 -33.54
N TYR A 41 1.48 6.15 -33.66
CA TYR A 41 2.23 5.16 -34.46
C TYR A 41 2.71 3.98 -33.61
N ILE A 42 2.75 2.80 -34.23
CA ILE A 42 3.42 1.62 -33.68
C ILE A 42 4.76 1.39 -34.41
N VAL A 43 5.82 1.17 -33.64
CA VAL A 43 7.14 0.73 -34.10
C VAL A 43 7.21 -0.78 -34.00
N PHE A 44 7.22 -1.44 -35.15
CA PHE A 44 7.40 -2.88 -35.29
C PHE A 44 8.89 -3.25 -35.24
N THR A 45 9.28 -4.11 -34.31
CA THR A 45 10.68 -4.55 -34.09
C THR A 45 10.78 -6.08 -34.27
N PRO A 46 10.81 -6.57 -35.52
CA PRO A 46 10.54 -7.96 -35.82
C PRO A 46 11.46 -8.98 -35.15
N ASP A 47 12.76 -8.71 -34.99
CA ASP A 47 13.67 -9.66 -34.35
C ASP A 47 13.35 -9.87 -32.87
N THR A 48 13.22 -8.79 -32.09
CA THR A 48 12.83 -8.84 -30.68
C THR A 48 11.49 -9.54 -30.51
N GLU A 49 10.47 -9.15 -31.30
CA GLU A 49 9.12 -9.68 -31.17
C GLU A 49 9.05 -11.19 -31.44
N ILE A 50 9.81 -11.67 -32.43
CA ILE A 50 9.91 -13.09 -32.77
C ILE A 50 10.69 -13.87 -31.69
N PHE A 51 11.81 -13.34 -31.21
CA PHE A 51 12.68 -14.06 -30.28
C PHE A 51 12.21 -14.04 -28.82
N MET A 52 11.39 -13.06 -28.42
CA MET A 52 10.96 -12.88 -27.01
C MET A 52 9.55 -13.42 -26.69
N ALA A 53 9.03 -14.33 -27.52
CA ALA A 53 7.69 -14.92 -27.35
C ALA A 53 6.53 -13.91 -27.36
N SER A 54 6.72 -12.72 -27.94
CA SER A 54 5.67 -11.70 -28.13
C SER A 54 4.68 -12.07 -29.25
N GLY A 55 5.01 -13.09 -30.05
CA GLY A 55 4.15 -13.63 -31.11
C GLY A 55 4.67 -13.31 -32.51
N ALA A 56 4.24 -14.10 -33.51
CA ALA A 56 4.64 -13.92 -34.92
C ALA A 56 3.69 -13.00 -35.70
N ASP A 57 2.97 -12.10 -35.02
CA ASP A 57 2.03 -11.16 -35.63
C ASP A 57 2.81 -10.09 -36.42
N PRO A 58 2.74 -10.04 -37.76
CA PRO A 58 3.55 -9.14 -38.56
C PRO A 58 2.90 -7.74 -38.58
N VAL A 59 3.06 -7.01 -37.47
CA VAL A 59 2.34 -5.74 -37.20
C VAL A 59 2.44 -4.74 -38.35
N ALA A 60 3.63 -4.58 -38.95
CA ALA A 60 3.84 -3.65 -40.07
C ALA A 60 3.11 -4.01 -41.37
N PHE A 61 2.50 -5.20 -41.45
CA PHE A 61 1.78 -5.69 -42.62
C PHE A 61 0.27 -5.83 -42.38
N ARG A 62 -0.20 -5.44 -41.19
CA ARG A 62 -1.62 -5.45 -40.83
C ARG A 62 -2.36 -4.26 -41.46
N GLU A 63 -3.41 -4.56 -42.22
CA GLU A 63 -4.23 -3.51 -42.89
C GLU A 63 -5.03 -2.65 -41.90
N ASP A 64 -5.39 -3.21 -40.73
CA ASP A 64 -6.12 -2.49 -39.68
C ASP A 64 -5.22 -1.58 -38.83
N LEU A 65 -3.90 -1.61 -39.04
CA LEU A 65 -2.90 -0.76 -38.38
C LEU A 65 -2.12 0.07 -39.42
N PRO A 66 -2.73 1.08 -40.05
CA PRO A 66 -2.11 1.87 -41.10
C PRO A 66 -0.98 2.79 -40.62
N LEU A 67 -0.91 3.07 -39.31
CA LEU A 67 0.10 3.93 -38.68
C LEU A 67 1.21 3.09 -38.05
N THR A 68 1.99 2.40 -38.89
CA THR A 68 3.10 1.54 -38.44
C THR A 68 4.41 1.93 -39.11
N CYS A 69 5.53 1.69 -38.42
CA CYS A 69 6.87 1.82 -38.96
C CYS A 69 7.78 0.69 -38.48
N LEU A 70 8.94 0.54 -39.11
CA LEU A 70 9.94 -0.47 -38.75
C LEU A 70 10.98 0.14 -37.82
N GLY A 71 11.40 -0.59 -36.78
CA GLY A 71 12.46 -0.19 -35.86
C GLY A 71 13.36 -1.36 -35.44
N ALA A 72 14.35 -1.03 -34.61
CA ALA A 72 15.21 -2.00 -33.93
C ALA A 72 15.24 -1.65 -32.44
N ASP A 73 15.06 -2.66 -31.59
CA ASP A 73 14.84 -2.46 -30.14
C ASP A 73 16.15 -2.62 -29.34
N CYS A 74 16.75 -3.82 -29.29
CA CYS A 74 17.94 -4.04 -28.45
C CYS A 74 18.99 -4.99 -29.06
N HIS A 75 20.26 -4.73 -28.74
CA HIS A 75 21.42 -5.50 -29.22
C HIS A 75 21.49 -6.94 -28.70
N SER A 76 20.72 -7.29 -27.66
CA SER A 76 20.70 -8.63 -27.08
C SER A 76 19.91 -9.65 -27.91
N CYS A 77 18.96 -9.19 -28.72
CA CYS A 77 18.08 -10.06 -29.52
C CYS A 77 18.60 -10.25 -30.94
N GLY A 78 19.23 -9.23 -31.52
CA GLY A 78 19.76 -9.30 -32.87
C GLY A 78 20.58 -8.07 -33.25
N PRO A 79 21.13 -8.06 -34.47
CA PRO A 79 21.77 -6.88 -35.02
C PRO A 79 20.80 -5.69 -35.11
N VAL A 80 21.17 -4.56 -34.51
CA VAL A 80 20.46 -3.27 -34.61
C VAL A 80 20.77 -2.62 -35.96
N ASN A 81 20.33 -3.27 -37.05
CA ASN A 81 20.43 -2.74 -38.40
C ASN A 81 19.13 -2.98 -39.18
N MET A 82 18.72 -1.96 -39.95
CA MET A 82 17.41 -1.97 -40.61
C MET A 82 17.30 -3.01 -41.74
N ILE A 83 18.40 -3.43 -42.36
CA ILE A 83 18.36 -4.49 -43.39
C ILE A 83 17.96 -5.82 -42.76
N HIS A 84 18.54 -6.14 -41.61
CA HIS A 84 18.17 -7.32 -40.82
C HIS A 84 16.71 -7.24 -40.38
N GLN A 85 16.27 -6.08 -39.86
CA GLN A 85 14.87 -5.88 -39.49
C GLN A 85 13.93 -6.05 -40.69
N MET A 86 14.28 -5.52 -41.87
CA MET A 86 13.47 -5.69 -43.09
C MET A 86 13.40 -7.16 -43.53
N GLN A 87 14.51 -7.89 -43.43
CA GLN A 87 14.57 -9.32 -43.74
C GLN A 87 13.71 -10.13 -42.76
N MET A 88 13.78 -9.83 -41.46
CA MET A 88 12.97 -10.50 -40.43
C MET A 88 11.49 -10.13 -40.53
N ALA A 89 11.18 -8.86 -40.80
CA ALA A 89 9.82 -8.38 -41.07
C ALA A 89 9.18 -9.17 -42.22
N LEU A 90 9.88 -9.25 -43.36
CA LEU A 90 9.39 -9.94 -44.54
C LEU A 90 9.34 -11.45 -44.33
N ALA A 91 10.28 -12.04 -43.59
CA ALA A 91 10.25 -13.45 -43.24
C ALA A 91 9.07 -13.78 -42.33
N SER A 92 8.77 -12.93 -41.34
CA SER A 92 7.64 -13.07 -40.41
C SER A 92 6.30 -12.97 -41.14
N ASP A 93 6.13 -11.93 -41.96
CA ASP A 93 4.94 -11.75 -42.79
C ASP A 93 4.74 -12.92 -43.75
N ARG A 94 5.80 -13.33 -44.47
CA ARG A 94 5.75 -14.49 -45.35
C ARG A 94 5.49 -15.78 -44.60
N ALA A 95 6.03 -15.99 -43.40
CA ALA A 95 5.74 -17.18 -42.61
C ALA A 95 4.25 -17.22 -42.25
N THR A 96 3.70 -16.10 -41.74
CA THR A 96 2.29 -15.96 -41.38
C THR A 96 1.36 -16.11 -42.59
N GLN A 97 1.67 -15.43 -43.70
CA GLN A 97 0.91 -15.55 -44.94
C GLN A 97 1.05 -16.95 -45.53
N ASN A 98 2.26 -17.49 -45.67
CA ASN A 98 2.47 -18.85 -46.19
C ASN A 98 1.79 -19.89 -45.31
N THR A 99 1.69 -19.74 -43.99
CA THR A 99 0.90 -20.66 -43.16
C THR A 99 -0.59 -20.63 -43.53
N LYS A 100 -1.17 -19.44 -43.77
CA LYS A 100 -2.58 -19.24 -44.21
C LYS A 100 -2.81 -19.62 -45.68
N THR A 101 -1.80 -19.40 -46.52
CA THR A 101 -1.77 -19.66 -47.96
C THR A 101 -1.49 -21.12 -48.27
N PHE A 102 -0.64 -21.81 -47.51
CA PHE A 102 -0.45 -23.26 -47.61
C PHE A 102 -1.73 -24.01 -47.24
N SER A 103 -2.55 -23.40 -46.39
CA SER A 103 -3.91 -23.87 -46.09
C SER A 103 -4.97 -23.44 -47.12
N SER A 104 -4.63 -22.66 -48.17
CA SER A 104 -5.58 -22.17 -49.18
C SER A 104 -5.12 -22.17 -50.66
N GLY A 105 -3.87 -22.52 -50.98
CA GLY A 105 -3.39 -22.94 -52.32
C GLY A 105 -2.84 -21.91 -53.32
N TYR A 106 -2.46 -20.65 -52.98
CA TYR A 106 -2.03 -19.65 -54.00
C TYR A 106 -1.10 -18.49 -53.51
N TYR A 107 -0.12 -17.98 -54.30
CA TYR A 107 1.00 -17.10 -53.82
C TYR A 107 1.18 -15.68 -54.46
N LEU A 108 1.64 -14.70 -53.62
CA LEU A 108 2.53 -13.48 -53.80
C LEU A 108 2.02 -12.00 -54.01
N GLY A 109 2.75 -11.03 -53.36
CA GLY A 109 2.85 -9.55 -53.60
C GLY A 109 3.95 -8.80 -52.75
N LYS A 110 4.51 -7.63 -53.18
CA LYS A 110 5.72 -6.90 -52.64
C LYS A 110 5.41 -5.66 -51.73
N PRO A 111 6.26 -5.29 -50.73
CA PRO A 111 6.05 -4.11 -49.84
C PRO A 111 6.71 -2.77 -50.29
N ARG A 112 6.29 -1.64 -49.68
CA ARG A 112 6.71 -0.23 -49.96
C ARG A 112 7.60 0.33 -48.82
N ALA A 113 8.61 1.18 -49.11
CA ALA A 113 9.54 1.72 -48.09
C ALA A 113 9.98 3.20 -48.31
N ILE A 114 10.61 3.77 -47.26
CA ILE A 114 11.35 5.06 -47.17
C ILE A 114 10.52 6.34 -46.97
N ILE A 115 9.74 6.80 -47.95
CA ILE A 115 9.13 8.14 -47.87
C ILE A 115 8.07 8.28 -46.76
N GLN A 116 7.44 7.17 -46.37
CA GLN A 116 6.45 7.15 -45.29
C GLN A 116 7.09 7.30 -43.91
N ALA A 117 8.35 6.86 -43.73
CA ALA A 117 9.06 7.01 -42.45
C ALA A 117 9.43 8.47 -42.17
N ALA A 118 9.81 9.25 -43.18
CA ALA A 118 10.08 10.68 -43.03
C ALA A 118 8.81 11.50 -42.72
N ARG A 119 7.66 11.08 -43.29
CA ARG A 119 6.35 11.68 -42.98
C ARG A 119 5.89 11.38 -41.56
N ALA A 120 6.17 10.18 -41.06
CA ALA A 120 5.81 9.78 -39.70
C ALA A 120 6.47 10.66 -38.62
N ILE A 121 7.64 11.25 -38.90
CA ILE A 121 8.34 12.15 -37.96
C ILE A 121 8.26 13.63 -38.33
N ASN A 122 7.32 14.02 -39.22
CA ASN A 122 7.12 15.40 -39.69
C ASN A 122 8.36 16.08 -40.32
N MET A 123 9.33 15.29 -40.78
CA MET A 123 10.55 15.78 -41.44
C MET A 123 10.54 15.52 -42.95
N ASP A 124 9.39 15.24 -43.57
CA ASP A 124 9.29 14.94 -45.00
C ASP A 124 9.69 16.12 -45.91
N LYS A 125 9.69 17.35 -45.37
CA LYS A 125 10.26 18.54 -46.00
C LYS A 125 11.79 18.58 -45.96
N GLU A 126 12.41 17.83 -45.07
CA GLU A 126 13.85 17.86 -44.78
C GLU A 126 14.57 16.55 -45.15
N ILE A 127 13.94 15.37 -45.07
CA ILE A 127 14.54 14.05 -45.32
C ILE A 127 13.59 13.12 -46.10
N GLY A 128 14.00 11.87 -46.39
CA GLY A 128 13.14 10.82 -46.99
C GLY A 128 12.97 10.88 -48.51
N SER A 129 13.63 11.82 -49.18
CA SER A 129 13.70 11.95 -50.65
C SER A 129 14.99 12.68 -51.04
N ILE A 130 15.56 12.35 -52.20
CA ILE A 130 16.79 13.00 -52.70
C ILE A 130 16.39 14.25 -53.50
N ALA A 131 16.56 15.44 -52.92
CA ALA A 131 16.28 16.73 -53.54
C ALA A 131 17.23 17.83 -53.02
N VAL A 132 17.53 18.84 -53.84
CA VAL A 132 18.39 19.98 -53.46
C VAL A 132 17.75 20.72 -52.26
N GLY A 133 18.52 20.90 -51.18
CA GLY A 133 18.08 21.56 -49.95
C GLY A 133 17.58 20.62 -48.83
N LYS A 134 17.44 19.31 -49.10
CA LYS A 134 17.11 18.30 -48.09
C LYS A 134 18.37 17.66 -47.49
N LEU A 135 18.28 17.29 -46.22
CA LEU A 135 19.24 16.41 -45.55
C LEU A 135 19.05 15.00 -46.13
N ALA A 136 20.14 14.39 -46.58
CA ALA A 136 20.11 13.03 -47.09
C ALA A 136 21.33 12.28 -46.61
N ASP A 137 21.07 11.12 -46.03
CA ASP A 137 22.09 10.12 -45.77
C ASP A 137 22.14 9.18 -46.97
N LEU A 138 23.27 9.15 -47.66
CA LEU A 138 23.45 8.34 -48.86
C LEU A 138 24.25 7.09 -48.51
N ILE A 139 23.69 5.94 -48.88
CA ILE A 139 24.37 4.65 -48.76
C ILE A 139 24.57 4.11 -50.17
N ILE A 140 25.83 3.96 -50.56
CA ILE A 140 26.22 3.40 -51.86
C ILE A 140 26.54 1.94 -51.65
N PHE A 141 25.92 1.07 -52.44
CA PHE A 141 26.17 -0.37 -52.42
C PHE A 141 27.05 -0.77 -53.59
N ASP A 142 28.10 -1.55 -53.32
CA ASP A 142 28.85 -2.26 -54.35
C ASP A 142 28.04 -3.46 -54.84
N THR A 143 27.51 -3.35 -56.05
CA THR A 143 26.76 -4.40 -56.74
C THR A 143 27.64 -5.23 -57.68
N SER A 144 28.89 -4.86 -57.90
CA SER A 144 29.77 -5.50 -58.90
C SER A 144 30.25 -6.90 -58.50
N SER A 145 30.05 -7.28 -57.24
CA SER A 145 30.52 -8.57 -56.76
C SER A 145 29.77 -9.76 -57.41
N PRO A 146 30.44 -10.91 -57.63
CA PRO A 146 29.81 -12.10 -58.24
C PRO A 146 28.57 -12.61 -57.50
N SER A 147 28.44 -12.32 -56.20
CA SER A 147 27.29 -12.72 -55.38
C SER A 147 26.06 -11.84 -55.57
N LEU A 148 26.17 -10.69 -56.26
CA LEU A 148 25.11 -9.69 -56.38
C LEU A 148 24.90 -9.18 -57.80
N GLY A 149 25.94 -9.18 -58.64
CA GLY A 149 25.94 -8.55 -59.98
C GLY A 149 24.76 -8.94 -60.86
N CYS A 150 24.58 -10.24 -61.10
CA CYS A 150 23.49 -10.71 -61.96
C CYS A 150 22.08 -10.37 -61.42
N ALA A 151 21.91 -10.39 -60.09
CA ALA A 151 20.64 -10.04 -59.45
C ALA A 151 20.40 -8.52 -59.50
N ALA A 152 21.45 -7.73 -59.30
CA ALA A 152 21.39 -6.28 -59.31
C ALA A 152 21.16 -5.68 -60.71
N GLU A 153 21.67 -6.34 -61.76
CA GLU A 153 21.38 -5.97 -63.16
C GLU A 153 19.90 -6.14 -63.53
N ASN A 154 19.22 -7.13 -62.92
CA ASN A 154 17.83 -7.43 -63.23
C ASN A 154 16.83 -6.68 -62.32
N ASP A 155 17.04 -6.71 -61.00
CA ASP A 155 16.22 -5.99 -60.01
C ASP A 155 17.11 -5.53 -58.83
N PRO A 156 17.71 -4.33 -58.92
CA PRO A 156 18.66 -3.83 -57.92
C PRO A 156 18.04 -3.67 -56.54
N LEU A 157 16.73 -3.39 -56.46
CA LEU A 157 16.02 -3.27 -55.19
C LEU A 157 15.87 -4.64 -54.52
N THR A 158 15.41 -5.65 -55.27
CA THR A 158 15.35 -7.03 -54.77
C THR A 158 16.75 -7.53 -54.40
N ALA A 159 17.77 -7.24 -55.21
CA ALA A 159 19.15 -7.63 -54.93
C ALA A 159 19.66 -7.05 -53.61
N ILE A 160 19.50 -5.74 -53.39
CA ILE A 160 19.93 -5.09 -52.14
C ILE A 160 19.16 -5.64 -50.94
N VAL A 161 17.83 -5.74 -51.02
CA VAL A 161 16.99 -6.15 -49.88
C VAL A 161 17.20 -7.62 -49.50
N HIS A 162 17.30 -8.52 -50.49
CA HIS A 162 17.34 -9.96 -50.23
C HIS A 162 18.76 -10.54 -50.14
N GLN A 163 19.74 -9.94 -50.81
CA GLN A 163 21.04 -10.58 -51.01
C GLN A 163 22.23 -9.73 -50.53
N ALA A 164 22.09 -8.41 -50.41
CA ALA A 164 23.19 -7.59 -49.91
C ALA A 164 23.34 -7.72 -48.37
N GLY A 165 24.56 -8.02 -47.93
CA GLY A 165 24.97 -7.92 -46.53
C GLY A 165 25.71 -6.60 -46.25
N VAL A 166 25.99 -6.32 -44.98
CA VAL A 166 26.67 -5.08 -44.52
C VAL A 166 28.03 -4.80 -45.20
N ARG A 167 28.71 -5.85 -45.67
CA ARG A 167 29.98 -5.74 -46.41
C ARG A 167 29.83 -5.12 -47.80
N LYS A 168 28.62 -5.10 -48.35
CA LYS A 168 28.32 -4.54 -49.69
C LYS A 168 28.03 -3.05 -49.64
N VAL A 169 27.89 -2.46 -48.45
CA VAL A 169 27.86 -1.01 -48.31
C VAL A 169 29.28 -0.49 -48.57
N GLU A 170 29.47 0.24 -49.66
CA GLU A 170 30.76 0.79 -50.06
C GLU A 170 30.99 2.14 -49.38
N THR A 171 30.08 3.10 -49.61
CA THR A 171 30.15 4.44 -49.05
C THR A 171 28.91 4.77 -48.22
N VAL A 172 29.12 5.47 -47.11
CA VAL A 172 28.05 6.04 -46.28
C VAL A 172 28.36 7.53 -46.11
N ILE A 173 27.40 8.37 -46.48
CA ILE A 173 27.45 9.82 -46.31
C ILE A 173 26.32 10.18 -45.37
N VAL A 174 26.62 10.86 -44.26
CA VAL A 174 25.61 11.33 -43.29
C VAL A 174 25.73 12.85 -43.20
N GLY A 175 24.66 13.57 -43.51
CA GLY A 175 24.65 15.04 -43.48
C GLY A 175 25.78 15.68 -44.31
N GLY A 176 26.11 15.09 -45.46
CA GLY A 176 27.21 15.55 -46.34
C GLY A 176 28.62 15.11 -45.92
N LYS A 177 28.79 14.48 -44.75
CA LYS A 177 30.09 13.95 -44.29
C LYS A 177 30.21 12.47 -44.63
N VAL A 178 31.32 12.08 -45.23
CA VAL A 178 31.61 10.67 -45.55
C VAL A 178 32.03 9.94 -44.28
N ARG A 179 31.20 9.00 -43.82
CA ARG A 179 31.43 8.17 -42.63
C ARG A 179 32.01 6.79 -42.97
N LYS A 180 31.82 6.35 -44.22
CA LYS A 180 32.43 5.13 -44.77
C LYS A 180 32.80 5.40 -46.22
N ARG A 181 33.96 4.94 -46.67
CA ARG A 181 34.42 5.01 -48.06
C ARG A 181 35.25 3.78 -48.38
N ASP A 182 35.09 3.24 -49.59
CA ASP A 182 35.79 2.05 -50.07
C ASP A 182 35.64 0.85 -49.12
N GLY A 183 34.47 0.72 -48.48
CA GLY A 183 34.21 -0.34 -47.51
C GLY A 183 34.78 -0.10 -46.11
N VAL A 184 35.51 1.00 -45.86
CA VAL A 184 36.21 1.31 -44.60
C VAL A 184 35.56 2.48 -43.87
N LEU A 185 35.32 2.31 -42.56
CA LEU A 185 34.80 3.37 -41.70
C LEU A 185 35.85 4.47 -41.51
N GLN A 186 35.42 5.73 -41.58
CA GLN A 186 36.26 6.88 -41.34
C GLN A 186 36.37 7.17 -39.84
N ASP A 187 37.45 7.83 -39.43
CA ASP A 187 37.69 8.22 -38.04
C ASP A 187 36.62 9.18 -37.52
N VAL A 188 36.34 9.10 -36.22
CA VAL A 188 35.33 9.90 -35.53
C VAL A 188 36.00 11.01 -34.75
N TYR A 189 35.46 12.22 -34.83
CA TYR A 189 35.95 13.39 -34.11
C TYR A 189 34.92 13.75 -33.04
N LEU A 190 35.35 13.74 -31.78
CA LEU A 190 34.50 14.06 -30.63
C LEU A 190 34.78 15.49 -30.18
N ASP A 191 33.72 16.25 -29.91
CA ASP A 191 33.85 17.56 -29.28
C ASP A 191 34.00 17.38 -27.76
N GLU A 192 35.10 17.88 -27.20
CA GLU A 192 35.40 17.79 -25.76
C GLU A 192 34.37 18.53 -24.89
N GLY A 193 33.62 19.48 -25.45
CA GLY A 193 32.61 20.28 -24.74
C GLY A 193 31.27 19.57 -24.45
N SER A 194 31.00 18.41 -25.04
CA SER A 194 29.67 17.79 -25.06
C SER A 194 29.33 16.91 -23.84
N ARG A 195 30.18 16.86 -22.81
CA ARG A 195 29.97 15.98 -21.64
C ARG A 195 28.84 16.41 -20.68
N GLU A 196 28.36 17.65 -20.73
CA GLU A 196 27.38 18.17 -19.74
C GLU A 196 26.06 18.72 -20.32
N GLY A 197 25.82 18.61 -21.63
CA GLY A 197 24.56 19.06 -22.25
C GLY A 197 24.24 18.22 -23.48
N GLY A 198 22.96 17.90 -23.69
CA GLY A 198 22.48 16.98 -24.72
C GLY A 198 23.06 17.17 -26.12
N PHE A 199 23.02 16.09 -26.91
CA PHE A 199 23.62 15.97 -28.25
C PHE A 199 23.12 17.06 -29.22
N ASP A 200 23.96 18.06 -29.52
CA ASP A 200 23.68 19.10 -30.51
C ASP A 200 24.27 18.73 -31.89
N LEU A 201 23.40 18.39 -32.83
CA LEU A 201 23.77 17.99 -34.20
C LEU A 201 24.47 19.10 -35.00
N GLN A 202 24.39 20.37 -34.59
CA GLN A 202 24.98 21.49 -35.32
C GLN A 202 26.44 21.79 -34.93
N GLN A 203 26.92 21.32 -33.78
CA GLN A 203 28.26 21.65 -33.26
C GLN A 203 29.41 20.82 -33.83
N GLU A 204 29.12 19.74 -34.56
CA GLU A 204 30.14 18.83 -35.10
C GLU A 204 30.99 19.44 -36.24
N ALA A 205 30.90 20.77 -36.48
CA ALA A 205 31.57 21.49 -37.57
C ALA A 205 32.94 22.10 -37.21
N ALA A 206 33.38 22.04 -35.95
CA ALA A 206 34.71 22.49 -35.56
C ALA A 206 35.68 21.30 -35.49
N VAL A 207 36.62 21.22 -36.45
CA VAL A 207 37.69 20.21 -36.47
C VAL A 207 38.60 20.42 -35.25
N THR A 208 38.39 19.63 -34.19
CA THR A 208 39.35 19.47 -33.09
C THR A 208 40.40 18.42 -33.49
N ARG A 209 41.66 18.67 -33.12
CA ARG A 209 42.81 17.85 -33.52
C ARG A 209 42.75 16.49 -32.81
N ASN A 210 42.94 15.43 -33.59
CA ASN A 210 43.01 13.99 -33.26
C ASN A 210 41.68 13.24 -33.36
N GLY A 211 41.36 12.72 -34.54
CA GLY A 211 40.27 11.76 -34.72
C GLY A 211 40.59 10.41 -34.07
N HIS A 212 39.54 9.71 -33.63
CA HIS A 212 39.63 8.36 -33.10
C HIS A 212 39.27 7.35 -34.18
N SER A 213 40.16 6.38 -34.41
CA SER A 213 39.81 5.19 -35.19
C SER A 213 38.77 4.35 -34.45
N TRP A 214 37.96 3.61 -35.20
CA TRP A 214 36.96 2.70 -34.60
C TRP A 214 37.56 1.62 -33.71
N LYS A 215 38.85 1.28 -33.91
CA LYS A 215 39.59 0.41 -33.00
C LYS A 215 39.81 1.08 -31.64
N GLN A 216 40.24 2.35 -31.63
CA GLN A 216 40.40 3.12 -30.40
C GLN A 216 39.06 3.34 -29.70
N VAL A 217 37.99 3.60 -30.44
CA VAL A 217 36.62 3.71 -29.87
C VAL A 217 36.21 2.39 -29.19
N ALA A 218 36.46 1.25 -29.82
CA ALA A 218 36.16 -0.06 -29.23
C ALA A 218 37.00 -0.36 -27.97
N GLU A 219 38.27 0.07 -27.97
CA GLU A 219 39.15 -0.02 -26.81
C GLU A 219 38.63 0.85 -25.65
N GLU A 220 38.24 2.11 -25.91
CA GLU A 220 37.64 3.02 -24.93
C GLU A 220 36.31 2.49 -24.36
N LEU A 221 35.42 1.95 -25.20
CA LEU A 221 34.19 1.30 -24.73
C LEU A 221 34.49 0.09 -23.83
N SER A 222 35.52 -0.68 -24.18
CA SER A 222 35.96 -1.83 -23.37
C SER A 222 36.58 -1.40 -22.04
N LEU A 223 37.31 -0.29 -22.01
CA LEU A 223 37.88 0.31 -20.81
C LEU A 223 36.78 0.90 -19.92
N SER A 224 35.86 1.67 -20.49
CA SER A 224 34.69 2.21 -19.80
C SER A 224 33.85 1.11 -19.16
N ARG A 225 33.60 0.00 -19.89
CA ARG A 225 32.91 -1.18 -19.33
C ARG A 225 33.67 -1.76 -18.14
N ARG A 226 34.99 -1.92 -18.24
CA ARG A 226 35.82 -2.45 -17.14
C ARG A 226 35.77 -1.54 -15.91
N ASP A 227 35.90 -0.24 -16.11
CA ASP A 227 35.79 0.76 -15.05
C ASP A 227 34.41 0.76 -14.39
N ILE A 228 33.32 0.68 -15.16
CA ILE A 228 31.95 0.51 -14.63
C ILE A 228 31.85 -0.78 -13.82
N GLN A 229 32.38 -1.91 -14.31
CA GLN A 229 32.35 -3.18 -13.60
C GLN A 229 33.18 -3.15 -12.31
N GLU A 230 34.33 -2.46 -12.31
CA GLU A 230 35.16 -2.29 -11.13
C GLU A 230 34.48 -1.39 -10.09
N ARG A 231 33.85 -0.30 -10.53
CA ARG A 231 33.00 0.55 -9.67
C ARG A 231 31.82 -0.24 -9.08
N ILE A 232 31.15 -1.07 -9.88
CA ILE A 232 30.11 -1.98 -9.41
C ILE A 232 30.65 -2.95 -8.36
N GLY A 233 31.82 -3.56 -8.61
CA GLY A 233 32.45 -4.51 -7.69
C GLY A 233 32.91 -3.89 -6.36
N LYS A 234 33.31 -2.61 -6.38
CA LYS A 234 33.64 -1.82 -5.17
C LYS A 234 32.40 -1.26 -4.46
N THR A 235 31.25 -1.26 -5.13
CA THR A 235 30.00 -0.80 -4.53
C THR A 235 29.43 -1.92 -3.67
N ASN A 236 29.38 -1.70 -2.36
CA ASN A 236 28.66 -2.58 -1.46
C ASN A 236 27.15 -2.46 -1.77
N ARG A 237 26.67 -3.35 -2.63
CA ARG A 237 25.28 -3.37 -3.10
C ARG A 237 24.30 -3.56 -1.96
N ASP A 238 24.67 -4.29 -0.91
CA ASP A 238 23.81 -4.51 0.26
C ASP A 238 23.70 -3.24 1.12
N LEU A 239 24.80 -2.49 1.28
CA LEU A 239 24.80 -1.20 1.97
C LEU A 239 24.10 -0.10 1.14
N ALA A 240 24.31 -0.09 -0.18
CA ALA A 240 23.62 0.83 -1.07
C ALA A 240 22.12 0.54 -1.11
N LYS A 241 21.73 -0.74 -1.17
CA LYS A 241 20.35 -1.20 -1.08
C LYS A 241 19.76 -0.85 0.29
N SER A 242 20.45 -1.10 1.41
CA SER A 242 19.95 -0.76 2.75
C SER A 242 19.84 0.74 2.99
N LYS A 243 20.73 1.56 2.44
CA LYS A 243 20.62 3.03 2.51
C LYS A 243 19.57 3.60 1.56
N LEU A 244 19.44 3.08 0.34
CA LEU A 244 18.42 3.52 -0.62
C LEU A 244 17.01 3.09 -0.15
N LEU A 245 16.87 1.87 0.39
CA LEU A 245 15.67 1.41 1.08
C LEU A 245 15.42 2.22 2.35
N GLY A 246 16.46 2.53 3.13
CA GLY A 246 16.36 3.41 4.29
C GLY A 246 15.89 4.83 3.95
N MET A 247 16.22 5.34 2.76
CA MET A 247 15.78 6.64 2.25
C MET A 247 14.40 6.61 1.56
N LEU A 248 13.97 5.46 1.02
CA LEU A 248 12.67 5.26 0.36
C LEU A 248 11.65 4.51 1.23
N GLY A 249 11.96 4.29 2.51
CA GLY A 249 11.13 3.50 3.42
C GLY A 249 11.34 2.01 3.19
N GLY A 250 12.18 1.40 4.02
CA GLY A 250 12.35 -0.05 4.05
C GLY A 250 10.99 -0.74 4.24
N LEU A 251 10.91 -1.96 3.68
CA LEU A 251 9.79 -2.90 3.64
C LEU A 251 8.95 -2.82 2.37
N ASP A 252 9.22 -3.74 1.43
CA ASP A 252 8.31 -4.10 0.33
C ASP A 252 6.94 -4.48 0.96
N GLY A 253 6.00 -3.54 1.03
CA GLY A 253 4.62 -3.78 1.48
C GLY A 253 4.08 -2.92 2.63
N ILE A 254 4.88 -2.04 3.26
CA ILE A 254 4.41 -1.14 4.34
C ILE A 254 4.49 0.33 3.87
N LEU A 255 3.87 0.61 2.73
CA LEU A 255 3.72 1.99 2.26
C LEU A 255 2.57 2.66 3.03
N PRO A 256 2.72 3.94 3.46
CA PRO A 256 1.63 4.71 4.01
C PRO A 256 0.46 4.77 3.02
N TYR A 257 -0.76 4.52 3.50
CA TYR A 257 -1.95 4.68 2.69
C TYR A 257 -3.07 5.35 3.49
N ARG A 258 -3.75 6.30 2.85
CA ARG A 258 -4.81 7.10 3.45
C ARG A 258 -6.18 6.53 3.07
N ILE A 259 -7.06 6.41 4.05
CA ILE A 259 -8.45 5.98 3.88
C ILE A 259 -9.40 6.92 4.63
N PRO A 260 -10.67 7.05 4.21
CA PRO A 260 -11.68 7.64 5.07
C PRO A 260 -11.89 6.80 6.33
N GLN A 261 -12.17 7.43 7.48
CA GLN A 261 -12.40 6.68 8.72
C GLN A 261 -13.60 5.73 8.61
N LEU A 262 -14.68 6.19 7.99
CA LEU A 262 -15.87 5.42 7.63
C LEU A 262 -16.16 5.57 6.13
N GLU A 263 -16.49 4.46 5.48
CA GLU A 263 -16.79 4.41 4.04
C GLU A 263 -18.10 5.14 3.71
N GLY A 264 -18.39 5.33 2.41
CA GLY A 264 -19.68 5.88 1.96
C GLY A 264 -19.93 7.35 2.34
N GLY A 265 -18.89 8.12 2.70
CA GLY A 265 -19.01 9.55 3.00
C GLY A 265 -19.66 9.86 4.36
N HIS A 266 -19.79 8.88 5.26
CA HIS A 266 -20.41 9.06 6.57
C HIS A 266 -19.68 10.09 7.46
N ARG A 267 -18.39 10.33 7.21
CA ARG A 267 -17.59 11.38 7.86
C ARG A 267 -16.63 12.04 6.86
N PRO A 268 -17.11 13.02 6.07
CA PRO A 268 -16.26 13.71 5.10
C PRO A 268 -15.14 14.48 5.82
N GLY A 269 -13.89 14.32 5.37
CA GLY A 269 -12.73 15.02 5.93
C GLY A 269 -12.19 14.46 7.24
N SER A 270 -12.70 13.30 7.70
CA SER A 270 -12.10 12.53 8.80
C SER A 270 -11.36 11.33 8.23
N ASP A 271 -10.03 11.42 8.20
CA ASP A 271 -9.18 10.44 7.54
C ASP A 271 -8.43 9.57 8.56
N ALA A 272 -7.92 8.45 8.07
CA ALA A 272 -6.92 7.66 8.75
C ALA A 272 -5.77 7.35 7.79
N ILE A 273 -4.54 7.32 8.32
CA ILE A 273 -3.35 6.89 7.58
C ILE A 273 -2.83 5.62 8.24
N PHE A 274 -2.85 4.53 7.49
CA PHE A 274 -2.19 3.30 7.86
C PHE A 274 -0.73 3.33 7.46
N ASN A 275 0.11 2.61 8.20
CA ASN A 275 1.56 2.62 8.01
C ASN A 275 2.14 4.04 8.10
N SER A 276 1.50 4.88 8.92
CA SER A 276 1.85 6.29 9.08
C SER A 276 3.30 6.45 9.55
N ARG A 277 3.90 7.58 9.17
CA ARG A 277 5.10 8.13 9.79
C ARG A 277 4.67 9.33 10.60
N SER A 278 4.18 9.08 11.81
CA SER A 278 3.33 10.04 12.53
C SER A 278 3.98 11.41 12.72
N LYS A 279 5.30 11.48 12.90
CA LYS A 279 6.01 12.76 12.98
C LYS A 279 5.79 13.60 11.71
N ASP A 280 6.03 13.04 10.55
CA ASP A 280 5.94 13.74 9.28
C ASP A 280 4.48 14.00 8.89
N ASP A 281 3.59 13.03 9.15
CA ASP A 281 2.16 13.15 8.91
C ASP A 281 1.53 14.22 9.81
N ILE A 282 1.92 14.31 11.09
CA ILE A 282 1.46 15.36 12.01
C ILE A 282 1.93 16.72 11.51
N LEU A 283 3.22 16.89 11.18
CA LEU A 283 3.76 18.17 10.70
C LEU A 283 3.06 18.65 9.43
N THR A 284 2.84 17.74 8.48
CA THR A 284 2.11 18.04 7.24
C THR A 284 0.68 18.46 7.56
N THR A 285 -0.02 17.69 8.40
CA THR A 285 -1.43 17.93 8.75
C THR A 285 -1.62 19.26 9.49
N ILE A 286 -0.80 19.56 10.50
CA ILE A 286 -0.94 20.82 11.26
C ILE A 286 -0.65 22.04 10.38
N GLN A 287 0.22 21.90 9.38
CA GLN A 287 0.47 22.95 8.40
C GLN A 287 -0.73 23.17 7.48
N GLU A 288 -1.35 22.09 6.98
CA GLU A 288 -2.57 22.14 6.17
C GLU A 288 -3.75 22.78 6.93
N TRP A 289 -3.94 22.38 8.20
CA TRP A 289 -4.98 22.92 9.07
C TRP A 289 -4.65 24.31 9.62
N LYS A 290 -3.44 24.81 9.37
CA LYS A 290 -2.92 26.09 9.90
C LYS A 290 -3.00 26.17 11.43
N SER A 291 -2.88 25.03 12.11
CA SER A 291 -2.85 24.92 13.56
C SER A 291 -1.55 25.50 14.10
N LYS A 292 -1.64 26.33 15.14
CA LYS A 292 -0.51 27.07 15.72
C LYS A 292 -0.31 26.77 17.20
N ARG A 293 -1.32 26.24 17.88
CA ARG A 293 -1.34 26.09 19.34
C ARG A 293 -1.66 24.65 19.69
N ILE A 294 -0.61 23.87 19.87
CA ILE A 294 -0.69 22.41 19.97
C ILE A 294 -0.54 21.97 21.42
N LEU A 295 -1.45 21.10 21.85
CA LEU A 295 -1.34 20.33 23.10
C LEU A 295 -0.91 18.90 22.75
N LEU A 296 0.22 18.46 23.28
CA LEU A 296 0.68 17.07 23.15
C LEU A 296 0.26 16.25 24.38
N VAL A 297 -0.67 15.31 24.22
CA VAL A 297 -1.06 14.36 25.26
C VAL A 297 -0.37 13.03 24.99
N HIS A 298 0.46 12.54 25.90
CA HIS A 298 1.28 11.36 25.61
C HIS A 298 1.47 10.40 26.78
N SER A 299 1.76 9.15 26.45
CA SER A 299 2.07 8.09 27.42
C SER A 299 3.34 8.36 28.23
N LYS A 300 3.28 8.06 29.54
CA LYS A 300 4.45 8.02 30.44
C LYS A 300 5.48 6.98 30.01
N ALA A 301 5.00 5.79 29.66
CA ALA A 301 5.88 4.70 29.24
C ALA A 301 6.64 5.07 27.96
N LEU A 302 5.97 5.71 27.01
CA LEU A 302 6.59 6.17 25.77
C LEU A 302 7.65 7.24 26.03
N ALA A 303 7.35 8.23 26.87
CA ALA A 303 8.28 9.31 27.20
C ALA A 303 9.52 8.82 27.96
N ASN A 304 9.37 7.84 28.85
CA ASN A 304 10.46 7.35 29.70
C ASN A 304 11.35 6.32 29.00
N ASN A 305 10.81 5.58 28.03
CA ASN A 305 11.52 4.45 27.41
C ASN A 305 12.04 4.75 25.99
N THR A 306 11.68 5.90 25.41
CA THR A 306 12.02 6.22 24.01
C THR A 306 12.31 7.71 23.81
N SER A 307 13.00 8.08 22.72
CA SER A 307 13.19 9.49 22.32
C SER A 307 11.97 10.10 21.63
N ILE A 308 10.98 9.28 21.24
CA ILE A 308 9.90 9.68 20.32
C ILE A 308 9.16 10.94 20.78
N ILE A 309 8.88 11.06 22.09
CA ILE A 309 8.20 12.25 22.61
C ILE A 309 9.08 13.49 22.54
N ASN A 310 10.39 13.37 22.77
CA ASN A 310 11.30 14.50 22.59
C ASN A 310 11.41 14.86 21.11
N ASP A 311 11.48 13.87 20.23
CA ASP A 311 11.48 14.08 18.78
C ASP A 311 10.20 14.82 18.33
N PHE A 312 9.03 14.49 18.90
CA PHE A 312 7.80 15.25 18.67
C PHE A 312 7.87 16.67 19.23
N LYS A 313 8.37 16.87 20.45
CA LYS A 313 8.51 18.20 21.05
C LYS A 313 9.40 19.10 20.20
N ASP A 314 10.55 18.58 19.77
CA ASP A 314 11.51 19.30 18.93
C ASP A 314 10.91 19.61 17.56
N ALA A 315 10.21 18.66 16.94
CA ALA A 315 9.54 18.86 15.66
C ALA A 315 8.41 19.90 15.72
N LEU A 316 7.62 19.91 16.80
CA LEU A 316 6.54 20.86 16.97
C LEU A 316 7.05 22.28 17.30
N GLY A 317 8.19 22.39 17.97
CA GLY A 317 8.87 23.65 18.30
C GLY A 317 7.92 24.65 18.96
N ASP A 318 7.92 25.89 18.49
CA ASP A 318 7.10 26.99 19.03
C ASP A 318 5.59 26.76 18.93
N ARG A 319 5.13 25.78 18.14
CA ARG A 319 3.70 25.43 18.07
C ARG A 319 3.25 24.63 19.29
N LEU A 320 4.15 23.95 19.99
CA LEU A 320 3.83 23.21 21.20
C LEU A 320 3.64 24.19 22.37
N ILE A 321 2.40 24.35 22.82
CA ILE A 321 2.08 25.25 23.94
C ILE A 321 2.26 24.56 25.27
N SER A 322 1.77 23.31 25.37
CA SER A 322 1.98 22.49 26.55
C SER A 322 1.91 21.00 26.22
N ALA A 323 2.36 20.18 27.17
CA ALA A 323 2.26 18.73 27.09
C ALA A 323 1.59 18.18 28.36
N LYS A 324 0.66 17.25 28.17
CA LYS A 324 0.08 16.46 29.26
C LYS A 324 0.69 15.06 29.22
N GLU A 325 1.51 14.79 30.22
CA GLU A 325 2.09 13.47 30.40
C GLU A 325 1.16 12.57 31.23
N GLY A 326 0.85 11.41 30.67
CA GLY A 326 0.07 10.36 31.32
C GLY A 326 -1.44 10.58 31.29
N VAL A 327 -2.18 9.48 31.15
CA VAL A 327 -3.62 9.37 31.38
C VAL A 327 -3.83 8.07 32.15
N GLY A 328 -4.63 8.10 33.21
CA GLY A 328 -4.94 6.90 33.98
C GLY A 328 -5.72 5.86 33.18
N SER A 329 -5.69 4.60 33.64
CA SER A 329 -6.51 3.54 33.06
C SER A 329 -8.00 3.91 33.09
N HIS A 330 -8.71 3.63 31.99
CA HIS A 330 -10.14 3.95 31.82
C HIS A 330 -10.46 5.46 31.79
N SER A 331 -9.49 6.29 31.41
CA SER A 331 -9.69 7.72 31.15
C SER A 331 -10.35 8.45 32.34
N PRO A 332 -9.72 8.51 33.53
CA PRO A 332 -10.35 9.13 34.71
C PRO A 332 -10.76 10.58 34.45
N TYR A 333 -11.88 11.01 35.02
CA TYR A 333 -12.40 12.38 34.88
C TYR A 333 -11.35 13.44 35.17
N LYS A 334 -10.52 13.24 36.20
CA LYS A 334 -9.43 14.17 36.53
C LYS A 334 -8.49 14.47 35.34
N ASP A 335 -8.19 13.46 34.51
CA ASP A 335 -7.28 13.62 33.37
C ASP A 335 -8.03 14.29 32.20
N VAL A 336 -9.31 13.96 32.02
CA VAL A 336 -10.18 14.60 31.03
C VAL A 336 -10.36 16.09 31.32
N ILE A 337 -10.63 16.44 32.58
CA ILE A 337 -10.81 17.81 33.05
C ILE A 337 -9.52 18.62 32.87
N ASP A 338 -8.36 18.07 33.25
CA ASP A 338 -7.05 18.72 33.04
C ASP A 338 -6.81 19.02 31.55
N ILE A 339 -7.00 18.02 30.66
CA ILE A 339 -6.84 18.22 29.22
C ILE A 339 -7.83 19.29 28.71
N ALA A 340 -9.10 19.23 29.12
CA ALA A 340 -10.11 20.20 28.69
C ALA A 340 -9.77 21.63 29.14
N HIS A 341 -9.34 21.81 30.40
CA HIS A 341 -8.94 23.10 30.95
C HIS A 341 -7.70 23.68 30.26
N ARG A 342 -6.75 22.83 29.83
CA ARG A 342 -5.62 23.26 28.99
C ARG A 342 -6.10 23.72 27.62
N ILE A 343 -7.02 22.99 27.00
CA ILE A 343 -7.55 23.34 25.67
C ILE A 343 -8.10 24.77 25.68
N THR A 344 -9.01 25.07 26.60
CA THR A 344 -9.65 26.40 26.70
C THR A 344 -8.76 27.45 27.34
N GLY A 345 -8.04 27.11 28.42
CA GLY A 345 -7.22 28.05 29.18
C GLY A 345 -5.98 28.53 28.45
N GLU A 346 -5.42 27.68 27.58
CA GLU A 346 -4.24 27.99 26.77
C GLU A 346 -4.61 28.28 25.30
N GLY A 347 -5.90 28.29 24.94
CA GLY A 347 -6.35 28.56 23.57
C GLY A 347 -5.77 27.59 22.54
N ILE A 348 -5.74 26.30 22.85
CA ILE A 348 -5.24 25.23 21.96
C ILE A 348 -6.18 25.08 20.76
N ASP A 349 -5.60 24.98 19.56
CA ASP A 349 -6.32 24.78 18.31
C ASP A 349 -6.13 23.36 17.72
N CYS A 350 -5.19 22.57 18.25
CA CYS A 350 -5.01 21.18 17.89
C CYS A 350 -4.48 20.35 19.07
N VAL A 351 -5.10 19.21 19.32
CA VAL A 351 -4.63 18.21 20.28
C VAL A 351 -4.00 17.05 19.51
N VAL A 352 -2.75 16.75 19.82
CA VAL A 352 -2.04 15.55 19.32
C VAL A 352 -1.96 14.56 20.47
N CYS A 353 -2.51 13.37 20.27
CA CYS A 353 -2.59 12.34 21.30
C CYS A 353 -1.78 11.10 20.88
N VAL A 354 -0.82 10.68 21.70
CA VAL A 354 0.01 9.48 21.46
C VAL A 354 -0.09 8.52 22.65
N GLY A 355 -0.87 7.45 22.51
CA GLY A 355 -1.08 6.50 23.61
C GLY A 355 -2.16 5.46 23.34
N SER A 356 -2.50 4.67 24.36
CA SER A 356 -3.51 3.61 24.28
C SER A 356 -4.94 4.18 24.22
N GLY A 357 -5.95 3.31 24.09
CA GLY A 357 -7.36 3.71 24.02
C GLY A 357 -7.84 4.64 25.14
N SER A 358 -7.24 4.58 26.34
CA SER A 358 -7.58 5.55 27.41
C SER A 358 -7.15 6.98 27.07
N TYR A 359 -6.06 7.16 26.33
CA TYR A 359 -5.63 8.49 25.87
C TYR A 359 -6.57 9.00 24.78
N SER A 360 -6.92 8.13 23.82
CA SER A 360 -7.89 8.42 22.76
C SER A 360 -9.24 8.88 23.32
N ASP A 361 -9.79 8.11 24.27
CA ASP A 361 -11.06 8.45 24.91
C ASP A 361 -10.95 9.72 25.74
N ALA A 362 -9.88 9.89 26.53
CA ALA A 362 -9.71 11.10 27.32
C ALA A 362 -9.65 12.36 26.45
N CYS A 363 -8.92 12.34 25.34
CA CYS A 363 -8.80 13.49 24.44
C CYS A 363 -10.10 13.78 23.68
N LYS A 364 -10.83 12.74 23.26
CA LYS A 364 -12.15 12.91 22.64
C LYS A 364 -13.14 13.55 23.60
N VAL A 365 -13.24 13.05 24.83
CA VAL A 365 -14.14 13.63 25.84
C VAL A 365 -13.68 15.04 26.21
N ALA A 366 -12.38 15.26 26.42
CA ALA A 366 -11.85 16.57 26.79
C ALA A 366 -12.15 17.63 25.72
N ARG A 367 -12.00 17.30 24.44
CA ARG A 367 -12.37 18.19 23.33
C ARG A 367 -13.86 18.50 23.30
N LEU A 368 -14.71 17.52 23.57
CA LEU A 368 -16.15 17.76 23.67
C LEU A 368 -16.49 18.66 24.87
N MET A 369 -15.87 18.42 26.03
CA MET A 369 -16.08 19.20 27.25
C MET A 369 -15.58 20.64 27.08
N SER A 370 -14.44 20.86 26.41
CA SER A 370 -13.91 22.21 26.14
C SER A 370 -14.87 23.09 25.32
N ALA A 371 -15.76 22.49 24.53
CA ALA A 371 -16.79 23.22 23.79
C ALA A 371 -18.14 23.28 24.53
N THR A 372 -18.39 22.31 25.42
CA THR A 372 -19.71 22.12 26.05
C THR A 372 -19.82 22.86 27.38
N LEU A 373 -18.76 22.85 28.20
CA LEU A 373 -18.73 23.38 29.56
C LEU A 373 -17.84 24.63 29.66
N PRO A 374 -18.12 25.56 30.59
CA PRO A 374 -17.31 26.75 30.78
C PRO A 374 -15.94 26.43 31.39
N GLN A 375 -14.95 27.33 31.22
CA GLN A 375 -13.65 27.21 31.87
C GLN A 375 -13.80 27.05 33.39
N GLY A 376 -13.06 26.10 33.98
CA GLY A 376 -13.10 25.82 35.42
C GLY A 376 -14.22 24.88 35.85
N PHE A 377 -14.90 24.21 34.92
CA PHE A 377 -15.88 23.16 35.26
C PHE A 377 -15.24 22.02 36.08
N GLU A 378 -16.04 21.36 36.90
CA GLU A 378 -15.67 20.26 37.77
C GLU A 378 -16.40 18.96 37.37
N GLU A 379 -16.06 17.85 38.02
CA GLU A 379 -16.69 16.54 37.79
C GLU A 379 -18.23 16.56 37.88
N LYS A 380 -18.79 17.35 38.83
CA LYS A 380 -20.24 17.49 38.98
C LYS A 380 -20.93 18.06 37.73
N ASP A 381 -20.23 18.93 36.98
CA ASP A 381 -20.76 19.57 35.78
C ASP A 381 -20.80 18.56 34.62
N MET A 382 -19.80 17.68 34.53
CA MET A 382 -19.84 16.54 33.60
C MET A 382 -20.97 15.57 33.94
N GLU A 383 -21.15 15.24 35.23
CA GLU A 383 -22.22 14.32 35.67
C GLU A 383 -23.62 14.89 35.43
N ALA A 384 -23.79 16.21 35.45
CA ALA A 384 -25.06 16.88 35.14
C ALA A 384 -25.47 16.76 33.66
N LEU A 385 -24.53 16.45 32.76
CA LEU A 385 -24.81 16.20 31.35
C LEU A 385 -25.46 14.83 31.12
N LEU A 386 -25.25 13.87 32.01
CA LEU A 386 -25.58 12.47 31.78
C LEU A 386 -27.06 12.15 32.05
N ASP A 387 -27.60 11.22 31.27
CA ASP A 387 -28.72 10.39 31.71
C ASP A 387 -28.14 9.38 32.72
N GLN A 388 -28.46 9.56 34.01
CA GLN A 388 -27.84 8.78 35.10
C GLN A 388 -28.26 7.31 35.11
N GLU A 389 -29.42 6.98 34.54
CA GLU A 389 -29.88 5.60 34.38
C GLU A 389 -29.10 4.90 33.27
N LYS A 390 -28.89 5.58 32.14
CA LYS A 390 -28.20 5.00 30.98
C LYS A 390 -26.68 5.14 31.04
N GLY A 391 -26.16 6.09 31.81
CA GLY A 391 -24.74 6.43 31.86
C GLY A 391 -24.21 7.04 30.56
N VAL A 392 -25.06 7.74 29.80
CA VAL A 392 -24.73 8.33 28.50
C VAL A 392 -25.17 9.80 28.46
N ALA A 393 -24.33 10.69 27.94
CA ALA A 393 -24.69 12.07 27.66
C ALA A 393 -25.56 12.15 26.38
N PRO A 394 -26.78 12.70 26.45
CA PRO A 394 -27.60 12.99 25.27
C PRO A 394 -26.90 13.94 24.28
N GLN A 395 -27.09 13.73 22.98
CA GLN A 395 -26.39 14.51 21.95
C GLN A 395 -26.75 16.01 21.98
N ASP A 396 -27.98 16.36 22.35
CA ASP A 396 -28.46 17.75 22.46
C ASP A 396 -27.79 18.53 23.60
N LYS A 397 -27.16 17.84 24.56
CA LYS A 397 -26.35 18.45 25.62
C LYS A 397 -24.88 18.60 25.25
N MET A 398 -24.46 18.13 24.08
CA MET A 398 -23.06 18.10 23.65
C MET A 398 -22.83 19.10 22.53
N LYS A 399 -21.69 19.81 22.57
CA LYS A 399 -21.29 20.77 21.54
C LYS A 399 -20.03 20.33 20.80
N LYS A 400 -20.00 20.59 19.50
CA LYS A 400 -18.83 20.40 18.64
C LYS A 400 -17.80 21.49 18.89
N ALA A 401 -16.53 21.11 18.98
CA ALA A 401 -15.42 22.05 19.11
C ALA A 401 -14.95 22.55 17.73
N GLU A 402 -15.68 23.49 17.12
CA GLU A 402 -15.43 23.99 15.74
C GLU A 402 -14.01 24.53 15.48
N GLY A 403 -13.25 24.87 16.54
CA GLY A 403 -11.89 25.41 16.45
C GLY A 403 -10.78 24.50 17.00
N VAL A 404 -11.08 23.28 17.44
CA VAL A 404 -10.09 22.39 18.07
C VAL A 404 -10.00 21.08 17.30
N LYS A 405 -8.89 20.87 16.61
CA LYS A 405 -8.61 19.62 15.89
C LYS A 405 -8.08 18.53 16.81
N LEU A 406 -8.32 17.27 16.46
CA LEU A 406 -7.80 16.12 17.21
C LEU A 406 -7.11 15.11 16.28
N ILE A 407 -5.83 14.87 16.54
CA ILE A 407 -5.02 13.82 15.91
C ILE A 407 -4.78 12.72 16.96
N LEU A 408 -5.11 11.48 16.62
CA LEU A 408 -4.85 10.31 17.47
C LEU A 408 -3.80 9.40 16.84
N VAL A 409 -2.79 9.02 17.63
CA VAL A 409 -1.75 8.04 17.31
C VAL A 409 -1.89 6.87 18.31
N PRO A 410 -2.78 5.90 18.03
CA PRO A 410 -3.07 4.82 18.97
C PRO A 410 -1.91 3.83 19.12
N THR A 411 -1.60 3.47 20.37
CA THR A 411 -0.58 2.46 20.73
C THR A 411 -1.20 1.21 21.35
N SER A 412 -2.47 0.94 21.04
CA SER A 412 -3.21 -0.26 21.46
C SER A 412 -4.31 -0.57 20.45
N LEU A 413 -4.75 -1.83 20.40
CA LEU A 413 -5.69 -2.33 19.40
C LEU A 413 -7.15 -2.24 19.86
N SER A 414 -7.51 -1.21 20.64
CA SER A 414 -8.87 -1.02 21.15
C SER A 414 -9.88 -0.60 20.08
N ALA A 415 -9.41 0.01 18.99
CA ALA A 415 -10.24 0.59 17.92
C ALA A 415 -11.25 1.66 18.38
N GLY A 416 -11.15 2.19 19.60
CA GLY A 416 -12.04 3.24 20.12
C GLY A 416 -11.93 4.58 19.38
N GLU A 417 -10.78 4.85 18.77
CA GLU A 417 -10.51 5.99 17.90
C GLU A 417 -11.45 6.09 16.69
N TRP A 418 -11.96 4.97 16.17
CA TRP A 418 -12.89 4.94 15.03
C TRP A 418 -14.33 5.33 15.41
N ASN A 419 -14.63 5.35 16.70
CA ASN A 419 -15.97 5.66 17.22
C ASN A 419 -16.13 7.17 17.50
N HIS A 420 -17.34 7.70 17.35
CA HIS A 420 -17.69 9.06 17.77
C HIS A 420 -18.08 9.12 19.26
N THR A 421 -18.34 7.98 19.88
CA THR A 421 -18.53 7.85 21.33
C THR A 421 -17.20 7.58 22.03
N ALA A 422 -16.95 8.23 23.16
CA ALA A 422 -15.82 7.96 24.05
C ALA A 422 -16.30 7.75 25.48
N SER A 423 -15.52 7.04 26.29
CA SER A 423 -15.89 6.74 27.69
C SER A 423 -14.83 7.18 28.68
N CYS A 424 -15.27 7.63 29.85
CA CYS A 424 -14.40 7.97 30.97
C CYS A 424 -14.99 7.48 32.29
N THR A 425 -14.13 7.37 33.30
CA THR A 425 -14.52 6.88 34.63
C THR A 425 -14.51 8.01 35.64
N ASN A 426 -15.62 8.17 36.36
CA ASN A 426 -15.75 9.17 37.41
C ASN A 426 -15.06 8.74 38.71
N SER A 427 -15.03 9.61 39.73
CA SER A 427 -14.32 9.33 40.99
C SER A 427 -14.90 8.14 41.76
N ALA A 428 -16.16 7.79 41.51
CA ALA A 428 -16.84 6.62 42.08
C ALA A 428 -16.55 5.32 41.32
N GLY A 429 -15.77 5.36 40.23
CA GLY A 429 -15.47 4.19 39.41
C GLY A 429 -16.56 3.81 38.42
N LYS A 430 -17.60 4.63 38.24
CA LYS A 430 -18.66 4.41 37.24
C LYS A 430 -18.15 4.86 35.87
N LYS A 431 -18.35 4.01 34.86
CA LYS A 431 -18.05 4.33 33.46
C LYS A 431 -19.20 5.12 32.86
N GLN A 432 -18.87 6.23 32.20
CA GLN A 432 -19.81 7.19 31.65
C GLN A 432 -19.43 7.45 30.18
N HIS A 433 -20.43 7.64 29.33
CA HIS A 433 -20.25 7.72 27.88
C HIS A 433 -20.64 9.09 27.34
N PHE A 434 -19.78 9.66 26.50
CA PHE A 434 -20.01 10.95 25.85
C PHE A 434 -20.00 10.74 24.34
N THR A 435 -21.07 11.18 23.68
CA THR A 435 -21.30 10.89 22.27
C THR A 435 -21.78 12.12 21.52
N LEU A 436 -21.23 12.34 20.32
CA LEU A 436 -21.68 13.35 19.39
C LEU A 436 -21.39 12.89 17.97
N LYS A 437 -22.43 12.62 17.16
CA LYS A 437 -22.27 12.05 15.81
C LYS A 437 -21.43 12.93 14.90
N ASP A 438 -21.69 14.23 14.89
CA ASP A 438 -20.91 15.24 14.18
C ASP A 438 -20.02 16.01 15.17
N GLY A 439 -18.86 15.43 15.51
CA GLY A 439 -17.85 16.10 16.35
C GLY A 439 -17.18 15.25 17.43
N GLY A 440 -17.67 14.04 17.69
CA GLY A 440 -17.06 13.14 18.68
C GLY A 440 -15.87 12.34 18.15
N ALA A 441 -15.77 12.12 16.84
CA ALA A 441 -14.68 11.40 16.18
C ALA A 441 -13.45 12.29 15.96
N PRO A 442 -12.22 11.76 16.02
CA PRO A 442 -11.01 12.53 15.73
C PRO A 442 -10.97 13.00 14.28
N ASP A 443 -10.25 14.10 14.01
CA ASP A 443 -10.08 14.62 12.65
C ASP A 443 -9.09 13.75 11.85
N LEU A 444 -8.09 13.16 12.51
CA LEU A 444 -7.10 12.28 11.89
C LEU A 444 -6.69 11.14 12.85
N ILE A 445 -6.62 9.92 12.31
CA ILE A 445 -6.06 8.74 13.00
C ILE A 445 -4.79 8.31 12.27
N LEU A 446 -3.69 8.14 13.00
CA LEU A 446 -2.41 7.73 12.47
C LEU A 446 -2.03 6.36 13.04
N MET A 447 -2.23 5.32 12.24
CA MET A 447 -1.81 3.96 12.58
C MET A 447 -0.34 3.79 12.21
N ASP A 448 0.53 4.19 13.13
CA ASP A 448 1.98 4.12 12.98
C ASP A 448 2.53 2.86 13.68
N PRO A 449 3.02 1.86 12.93
CA PRO A 449 3.49 0.62 13.52
C PRO A 449 4.79 0.79 14.32
N TRP A 450 5.58 1.83 14.03
CA TRP A 450 6.85 2.10 14.72
C TRP A 450 6.61 2.72 16.09
N ILE A 451 5.62 3.59 16.21
CA ILE A 451 5.19 4.09 17.52
C ILE A 451 4.47 2.98 18.29
N ALA A 452 3.59 2.22 17.64
CA ALA A 452 2.86 1.13 18.28
C ALA A 452 3.80 0.03 18.85
N ARG A 453 4.94 -0.24 18.19
CA ARG A 453 5.98 -1.17 18.66
C ARG A 453 6.46 -0.89 20.09
N THR A 454 6.45 0.37 20.49
CA THR A 454 6.95 0.81 21.81
C THR A 454 5.95 0.57 22.95
N ALA A 455 4.72 0.16 22.63
CA ALA A 455 3.73 -0.19 23.62
C ALA A 455 4.23 -1.37 24.49
N PRO A 456 3.91 -1.40 25.79
CA PRO A 456 4.20 -2.57 26.61
C PRO A 456 3.61 -3.84 25.96
N GLU A 457 4.45 -4.85 25.75
CA GLU A 457 4.09 -6.07 25.01
C GLU A 457 2.78 -6.69 25.52
N ARG A 458 2.64 -6.83 26.84
CA ARG A 458 1.42 -7.37 27.46
C ARG A 458 0.17 -6.56 27.11
N LEU A 459 0.27 -5.24 27.03
CA LEU A 459 -0.85 -4.37 26.63
C LEU A 459 -1.17 -4.56 25.15
N TRP A 460 -0.15 -4.58 24.29
CA TRP A 460 -0.31 -4.77 22.84
C TRP A 460 -1.02 -6.10 22.55
N LEU A 461 -0.42 -7.21 22.98
CA LEU A 461 -0.92 -8.57 22.71
C LEU A 461 -2.31 -8.79 23.30
N SER A 462 -2.56 -8.37 24.54
CA SER A 462 -3.88 -8.55 25.15
C SER A 462 -4.96 -7.70 24.48
N SER A 463 -4.64 -6.49 24.04
CA SER A 463 -5.57 -5.68 23.23
C SER A 463 -5.84 -6.29 21.86
N GLY A 464 -4.86 -7.00 21.27
CA GLY A 464 -5.05 -7.74 20.02
C GLY A 464 -5.96 -8.96 20.19
N ILE A 465 -5.81 -9.72 21.27
CA ILE A 465 -6.75 -10.80 21.60
C ILE A 465 -8.17 -10.25 21.83
N ARG A 466 -8.29 -9.05 22.42
CA ARG A 466 -9.60 -8.39 22.51
C ARG A 466 -10.18 -8.07 21.13
N ALA A 467 -9.36 -7.63 20.17
CA ALA A 467 -9.81 -7.41 18.81
C ALA A 467 -10.23 -8.72 18.12
N VAL A 468 -9.52 -9.84 18.38
CA VAL A 468 -9.94 -11.19 17.93
C VAL A 468 -11.31 -11.57 18.53
N ASP A 469 -11.53 -11.26 19.80
CA ASP A 469 -12.81 -11.44 20.49
C ASP A 469 -13.95 -10.65 19.83
N HIS A 470 -13.71 -9.38 19.45
CA HIS A 470 -14.67 -8.59 18.68
C HIS A 470 -15.08 -9.32 17.39
N CYS A 471 -14.13 -9.77 16.58
CA CYS A 471 -14.42 -10.48 15.33
C CYS A 471 -15.25 -11.74 15.56
N ILE A 472 -14.82 -12.57 16.50
CA ILE A 472 -15.40 -13.88 16.74
C ILE A 472 -16.81 -13.75 17.29
N GLU A 473 -17.03 -12.89 18.28
CA GLU A 473 -18.38 -12.70 18.83
C GLU A 473 -19.32 -12.04 17.82
N THR A 474 -18.82 -11.14 16.97
CA THR A 474 -19.60 -10.61 15.85
C THR A 474 -19.96 -11.72 14.86
N LEU A 475 -19.03 -12.58 14.46
CA LEU A 475 -19.32 -13.72 13.56
C LEU A 475 -20.32 -14.72 14.18
N CYS A 476 -20.30 -14.89 15.51
CA CYS A 476 -21.26 -15.72 16.23
C CYS A 476 -22.60 -15.03 16.50
N ASN A 477 -22.73 -13.73 16.20
CA ASN A 477 -23.98 -13.00 16.36
C ASN A 477 -24.91 -13.25 15.15
N PRO A 478 -26.16 -13.71 15.36
CA PRO A 478 -27.11 -13.93 14.27
C PRO A 478 -27.38 -12.68 13.40
N GLU A 479 -27.23 -11.47 13.93
CA GLU A 479 -27.38 -10.24 13.15
C GLU A 479 -26.25 -10.07 12.11
N CYS A 480 -25.07 -10.66 12.32
CA CYS A 480 -23.97 -10.59 11.37
C CYS A 480 -24.33 -11.17 10.00
N ALA A 481 -25.09 -12.29 9.98
CA ALA A 481 -25.55 -12.92 8.75
C ALA A 481 -26.50 -12.02 7.91
N LYS A 482 -27.05 -10.94 8.50
CA LYS A 482 -27.88 -9.96 7.79
C LYS A 482 -27.06 -8.88 7.09
N HIS A 483 -25.75 -8.82 7.35
CA HIS A 483 -24.85 -7.79 6.86
C HIS A 483 -23.59 -8.44 6.26
N PRO A 484 -23.61 -8.82 4.97
CA PRO A 484 -22.47 -9.50 4.33
C PRO A 484 -21.14 -8.75 4.49
N ASP A 485 -21.15 -7.42 4.38
CA ASP A 485 -19.95 -6.58 4.56
C ASP A 485 -19.35 -6.75 5.97
N VAL A 486 -20.19 -6.89 7.01
CA VAL A 486 -19.75 -7.10 8.40
C VAL A 486 -19.07 -8.45 8.55
N GLN A 487 -19.63 -9.48 7.91
CA GLN A 487 -19.03 -10.80 7.90
C GLN A 487 -17.66 -10.74 7.22
N ASP A 488 -17.55 -10.14 6.03
CA ASP A 488 -16.28 -10.01 5.30
C ASP A 488 -15.23 -9.24 6.10
N TRP A 489 -15.62 -8.12 6.74
CA TRP A 489 -14.71 -7.36 7.62
C TRP A 489 -14.23 -8.20 8.80
N CYS A 490 -15.10 -8.98 9.45
CA CYS A 490 -14.72 -9.82 10.58
C CYS A 490 -13.84 -11.00 10.16
N GLU A 491 -14.12 -11.62 9.01
CA GLU A 491 -13.29 -12.71 8.46
C GLU A 491 -11.89 -12.20 8.11
N GLN A 492 -11.79 -11.05 7.44
CA GLN A 492 -10.51 -10.42 7.12
C GLN A 492 -9.76 -9.99 8.39
N ALA A 493 -10.46 -9.36 9.33
CA ALA A 493 -9.89 -8.95 10.61
C ALA A 493 -9.32 -10.14 11.40
N LEU A 494 -10.05 -11.26 11.45
CA LEU A 494 -9.59 -12.47 12.14
C LEU A 494 -8.33 -13.04 11.49
N ARG A 495 -8.24 -13.04 10.15
CA ARG A 495 -7.02 -13.43 9.41
C ARG A 495 -5.83 -12.53 9.78
N ASP A 496 -6.02 -11.22 9.69
CA ASP A 496 -4.95 -10.25 9.92
C ASP A 496 -4.49 -10.21 11.38
N LEU A 497 -5.42 -10.23 12.33
CA LEU A 497 -5.11 -10.23 13.76
C LEU A 497 -4.41 -11.52 14.19
N SER A 498 -4.93 -12.69 13.79
CA SER A 498 -4.32 -13.96 14.17
C SER A 498 -2.90 -14.11 13.63
N LYS A 499 -2.71 -13.78 12.34
CA LYS A 499 -1.38 -13.77 11.70
C LYS A 499 -0.46 -12.71 12.29
N GLY A 500 -0.94 -11.47 12.43
CA GLY A 500 -0.14 -10.35 12.92
C GLY A 500 0.31 -10.51 14.36
N LEU A 501 -0.49 -11.16 15.21
CA LEU A 501 -0.11 -11.46 16.60
C LEU A 501 1.00 -12.53 16.68
N VAL A 502 0.96 -13.54 15.80
CA VAL A 502 2.02 -14.55 15.70
C VAL A 502 3.31 -13.92 15.18
N GLU A 503 3.24 -13.18 14.07
CA GLU A 503 4.39 -12.47 13.49
C GLU A 503 4.99 -11.46 14.45
N TYR A 504 4.18 -10.75 15.25
CA TYR A 504 4.67 -9.90 16.33
C TYR A 504 5.58 -10.70 17.28
N LYS A 505 5.09 -11.85 17.76
CA LYS A 505 5.80 -12.63 18.77
C LYS A 505 7.06 -13.27 18.18
N GLU A 506 6.98 -13.77 16.95
CA GLU A 506 8.12 -14.31 16.21
C GLU A 506 9.19 -13.23 15.96
N GLY A 507 8.77 -12.04 15.53
CA GLY A 507 9.66 -10.90 15.34
C GLY A 507 10.37 -10.48 16.63
N VAL A 508 9.63 -10.37 17.76
CA VAL A 508 10.23 -10.11 19.08
C VAL A 508 11.26 -11.18 19.44
N ASN A 509 10.93 -12.47 19.26
CA ASN A 509 11.82 -13.58 19.62
C ASN A 509 13.11 -13.61 18.78
N ARG A 510 13.06 -13.10 17.54
CA ARG A 510 14.20 -13.01 16.63
C ARG A 510 15.07 -11.76 16.82
N GLY A 511 14.67 -10.84 17.69
CA GLY A 511 15.44 -9.61 17.97
C GLY A 511 15.56 -8.71 16.73
N GLU A 512 16.76 -8.17 16.49
CA GLU A 512 17.01 -7.24 15.36
C GLU A 512 16.71 -7.88 13.98
N GLU A 513 16.94 -9.18 13.82
CA GLU A 513 16.64 -9.91 12.57
C GLU A 513 15.13 -10.10 12.33
N GLY A 514 14.32 -9.92 13.37
CA GLY A 514 12.86 -10.03 13.33
C GLY A 514 12.14 -8.69 13.23
N GLU A 515 12.86 -7.58 13.11
CA GLU A 515 12.30 -6.22 13.08
C GLU A 515 11.21 -6.06 12.03
N ASP A 516 11.50 -6.52 10.80
CA ASP A 516 10.60 -6.42 9.66
C ASP A 516 9.30 -7.18 9.92
N GLU A 517 9.41 -8.40 10.46
CA GLU A 517 8.28 -9.28 10.78
C GLU A 517 7.44 -8.73 11.93
N LEU A 518 8.10 -8.13 12.94
CA LEU A 518 7.45 -7.43 14.03
C LEU A 518 6.62 -6.24 13.52
N ILE A 519 7.21 -5.36 12.70
CA ILE A 519 6.53 -4.18 12.16
C ILE A 519 5.38 -4.59 11.21
N GLN A 520 5.56 -5.64 10.40
CA GLN A 520 4.48 -6.21 9.59
C GLN A 520 3.34 -6.75 10.45
N GLY A 521 3.66 -7.50 11.51
CA GLY A 521 2.66 -8.04 12.43
C GLY A 521 1.87 -6.94 13.14
N ILE A 522 2.53 -5.85 13.53
CA ILE A 522 1.89 -4.66 14.11
C ILE A 522 0.94 -4.01 13.11
N SER A 523 1.39 -3.80 11.87
CA SER A 523 0.59 -3.19 10.79
C SER A 523 -0.68 -4.00 10.51
N LYS A 524 -0.55 -5.33 10.37
CA LYS A 524 -1.70 -6.25 10.20
C LYS A 524 -2.66 -6.14 11.38
N CYS A 525 -2.14 -6.14 12.61
CA CYS A 525 -2.95 -5.97 13.80
C CYS A 525 -3.72 -4.65 13.83
N GLN A 526 -3.08 -3.53 13.45
CA GLN A 526 -3.75 -2.22 13.38
C GLN A 526 -4.90 -2.24 12.37
N ALA A 527 -4.67 -2.78 11.16
CA ALA A 527 -5.69 -2.91 10.13
C ALA A 527 -6.85 -3.82 10.57
N GLY A 528 -6.51 -5.00 11.11
CA GLY A 528 -7.49 -5.96 11.60
C GLY A 528 -8.32 -5.40 12.77
N SER A 529 -7.71 -4.64 13.69
CA SER A 529 -8.44 -4.07 14.83
C SER A 529 -9.54 -3.09 14.42
N ARG A 530 -9.30 -2.29 13.36
CA ARG A 530 -10.33 -1.43 12.77
C ARG A 530 -11.49 -2.28 12.26
N MET A 531 -11.17 -3.27 11.42
CA MET A 531 -12.18 -4.08 10.74
C MET A 531 -13.01 -4.90 11.73
N ALA A 532 -12.39 -5.37 12.80
CA ALA A 532 -13.05 -6.06 13.91
C ALA A 532 -14.19 -5.25 14.55
N LEU A 533 -14.11 -3.92 14.55
CA LEU A 533 -15.08 -3.05 15.23
C LEU A 533 -16.11 -2.40 14.29
N MET A 534 -15.94 -2.51 12.97
CA MET A 534 -16.82 -1.83 12.01
C MET A 534 -18.27 -2.32 12.06
N GLY A 535 -18.51 -3.61 12.31
CA GLY A 535 -19.87 -4.15 12.46
C GLY A 535 -20.64 -3.49 13.60
N PHE A 536 -19.98 -3.25 14.73
CA PHE A 536 -20.56 -2.53 15.85
C PHE A 536 -20.77 -1.05 15.52
N ILE A 537 -19.75 -0.39 14.94
CA ILE A 537 -19.81 1.06 14.70
C ILE A 537 -20.86 1.44 13.64
N VAL A 538 -20.98 0.65 12.57
CA VAL A 538 -21.84 0.97 11.42
C VAL A 538 -23.25 0.39 11.61
N TYR A 539 -23.36 -0.87 12.06
CA TYR A 539 -24.63 -1.60 12.09
C TYR A 539 -25.10 -1.93 13.51
N SER A 540 -24.36 -1.54 14.55
CA SER A 540 -24.67 -1.90 15.95
C SER A 540 -24.79 -3.42 16.18
N VAL A 541 -24.04 -4.22 15.43
CA VAL A 541 -23.91 -5.66 15.68
C VAL A 541 -23.10 -5.84 16.96
N ASN A 542 -23.77 -6.22 18.04
CA ASN A 542 -23.19 -6.30 19.37
C ASN A 542 -22.32 -7.54 19.57
N MET A 543 -21.42 -7.47 20.56
CA MET A 543 -20.65 -8.62 21.05
C MET A 543 -21.48 -9.46 22.02
N GLY A 544 -20.93 -10.57 22.49
CA GLY A 544 -21.66 -11.63 23.19
C GLY A 544 -21.23 -11.87 24.63
N ALA A 545 -21.29 -13.14 25.03
CA ALA A 545 -21.07 -13.59 26.40
C ALA A 545 -19.62 -13.41 26.87
N SER A 546 -18.61 -13.55 25.99
CA SER A 546 -17.21 -13.31 26.34
C SER A 546 -17.01 -11.87 26.80
N HIS A 547 -17.59 -10.91 26.08
CA HIS A 547 -17.60 -9.50 26.46
C HIS A 547 -18.32 -9.26 27.79
N ALA A 548 -19.55 -9.77 27.93
CA ALA A 548 -20.37 -9.56 29.12
C ALA A 548 -19.69 -10.10 30.39
N ILE A 549 -19.20 -11.34 30.35
CA ILE A 549 -18.47 -11.94 31.48
C ILE A 549 -17.14 -11.19 31.68
N GLY A 550 -16.45 -10.87 30.59
CA GLY A 550 -15.17 -10.17 30.63
C GLY A 550 -15.24 -8.77 31.24
N HIS A 551 -16.36 -8.04 31.10
CA HIS A 551 -16.58 -6.77 31.79
C HIS A 551 -16.59 -6.95 33.32
N GLN A 552 -17.24 -8.01 33.79
CA GLN A 552 -17.36 -8.29 35.22
C GLN A 552 -16.08 -8.86 35.80
N LEU A 553 -15.38 -9.72 35.06
CA LEU A 553 -14.04 -10.17 35.42
C LEU A 553 -13.07 -8.99 35.53
N GLY A 554 -13.18 -8.00 34.66
CA GLY A 554 -12.38 -6.77 34.77
C GLY A 554 -12.75 -5.91 35.98
N SER A 555 -14.04 -5.72 36.25
CA SER A 555 -14.52 -4.84 37.31
C SER A 555 -14.33 -5.42 38.72
N VAL A 556 -14.69 -6.69 38.92
CA VAL A 556 -14.63 -7.43 40.19
C VAL A 556 -13.26 -8.07 40.38
N GLY A 557 -12.71 -8.71 39.34
CA GLY A 557 -11.41 -9.39 39.38
C GLY A 557 -10.20 -8.47 39.21
N LYS A 558 -10.41 -7.19 38.86
CA LYS A 558 -9.35 -6.22 38.55
C LYS A 558 -8.41 -6.69 37.43
N VAL A 559 -8.97 -7.46 36.49
CA VAL A 559 -8.26 -8.01 35.34
C VAL A 559 -8.31 -7.02 34.18
N MET A 560 -7.19 -6.83 33.47
CA MET A 560 -7.14 -6.00 32.27
C MET A 560 -8.10 -6.55 31.19
N HIS A 561 -8.88 -5.68 30.54
CA HIS A 561 -9.91 -6.11 29.57
C HIS A 561 -9.40 -7.03 28.46
N GLY A 562 -8.19 -6.82 27.95
CA GLY A 562 -7.63 -7.73 26.95
C GLY A 562 -7.38 -9.15 27.49
N ILE A 563 -6.98 -9.25 28.75
CA ILE A 563 -6.71 -10.51 29.44
C ILE A 563 -8.02 -11.24 29.74
N THR A 564 -9.13 -10.52 29.99
CA THR A 564 -10.42 -11.19 30.22
C THR A 564 -10.88 -11.95 28.98
N SER A 565 -10.66 -11.41 27.78
CA SER A 565 -10.91 -12.11 26.50
C SER A 565 -10.02 -13.34 26.30
N CYS A 566 -8.77 -13.31 26.77
CA CYS A 566 -7.86 -14.47 26.69
C CYS A 566 -8.43 -15.68 27.42
N ILE A 567 -9.09 -15.44 28.56
CA ILE A 567 -9.61 -16.49 29.43
C ILE A 567 -11.04 -16.89 29.02
N MET A 568 -11.91 -15.91 28.75
CA MET A 568 -13.35 -16.17 28.55
C MET A 568 -13.68 -16.68 27.15
N LEU A 569 -13.06 -16.14 26.10
CA LEU A 569 -13.45 -16.46 24.72
C LEU A 569 -13.30 -17.96 24.38
N PRO A 570 -12.17 -18.64 24.70
CA PRO A 570 -12.06 -20.07 24.47
C PRO A 570 -13.16 -20.88 25.17
N ALA A 571 -13.50 -20.53 26.41
CA ALA A 571 -14.50 -21.24 27.21
C ALA A 571 -15.92 -21.02 26.67
N VAL A 572 -16.25 -19.78 26.28
CA VAL A 572 -17.52 -19.44 25.64
C VAL A 572 -17.69 -20.20 24.32
N LEU A 573 -16.65 -20.25 23.48
CA LEU A 573 -16.68 -20.98 22.21
C LEU A 573 -16.88 -22.48 22.41
N ARG A 574 -16.18 -23.11 23.36
CA ARG A 574 -16.37 -24.54 23.67
C ARG A 574 -17.79 -24.83 24.16
N TYR A 575 -18.34 -23.96 25.00
CA TYR A 575 -19.69 -24.12 25.52
C TYR A 575 -20.78 -23.93 24.46
N THR A 576 -20.56 -22.98 23.53
CA THR A 576 -21.55 -22.60 22.52
C THR A 576 -21.34 -23.28 21.16
N LYS A 577 -20.47 -24.30 21.09
CA LYS A 577 -20.09 -24.95 19.82
C LYS A 577 -21.26 -25.47 19.00
N ASP A 578 -22.25 -26.06 19.68
CA ASP A 578 -23.44 -26.63 19.04
C ASP A 578 -24.55 -25.58 18.80
N LYS A 579 -24.42 -24.38 19.39
CA LYS A 579 -25.39 -23.29 19.22
C LYS A 579 -25.18 -22.53 17.90
N ASN A 580 -23.93 -22.44 17.42
CA ASN A 580 -23.56 -21.71 16.20
C ASN A 580 -22.56 -22.50 15.32
N PRO A 581 -22.90 -23.70 14.83
CA PRO A 581 -21.95 -24.60 14.17
C PRO A 581 -21.31 -24.01 12.90
N GLU A 582 -22.06 -23.23 12.12
CA GLU A 582 -21.54 -22.61 10.90
C GLU A 582 -20.49 -21.53 11.18
N ALA A 583 -20.75 -20.65 12.17
CA ALA A 583 -19.79 -19.63 12.58
C ALA A 583 -18.52 -20.28 13.18
N GLN A 584 -18.69 -21.32 14.00
CA GLN A 584 -17.59 -22.09 14.57
C GLN A 584 -16.70 -22.72 13.49
N ALA A 585 -17.29 -23.41 12.51
CA ALA A 585 -16.56 -24.02 11.41
C ALA A 585 -15.80 -22.98 10.57
N ARG A 586 -16.40 -21.81 10.35
CA ARG A 586 -15.78 -20.67 9.65
C ARG A 586 -14.57 -20.13 10.41
N ILE A 587 -14.69 -19.93 11.73
CA ILE A 587 -13.59 -19.47 12.58
C ILE A 587 -12.41 -20.46 12.52
N VAL A 588 -12.69 -21.76 12.66
CA VAL A 588 -11.67 -22.82 12.56
C VAL A 588 -10.97 -22.79 11.21
N LYS A 589 -11.75 -22.71 10.12
CA LYS A 589 -11.21 -22.60 8.75
C LYS A 589 -10.27 -21.41 8.62
N ILE A 590 -10.66 -20.23 9.11
CA ILE A 590 -9.85 -19.02 9.03
C ILE A 590 -8.52 -19.18 9.77
N PHE A 591 -8.52 -19.68 11.00
CA PHE A 591 -7.29 -19.94 11.76
C PHE A 591 -6.37 -20.94 11.06
N ASN A 592 -6.93 -22.05 10.59
CA ASN A 592 -6.17 -23.09 9.91
C ASN A 592 -5.54 -22.58 8.60
N GLU A 593 -6.29 -21.80 7.80
CA GLU A 593 -5.78 -21.19 6.57
C GLU A 593 -4.73 -20.10 6.85
N ALA A 594 -4.96 -19.23 7.84
CA ALA A 594 -4.09 -18.10 8.13
C ALA A 594 -2.76 -18.53 8.75
N LEU A 595 -2.77 -19.56 9.60
CA LEU A 595 -1.63 -19.98 10.43
C LEU A 595 -1.08 -21.36 10.07
N GLY A 596 -1.65 -22.04 9.07
CA GLY A 596 -1.25 -23.40 8.69
C GLY A 596 -1.52 -24.44 9.79
N TRP A 597 -2.59 -24.24 10.57
CA TRP A 597 -2.99 -25.15 11.63
C TRP A 597 -3.98 -26.22 11.15
N ASN A 598 -4.24 -27.22 12.00
CA ASN A 598 -5.22 -28.28 11.77
C ASN A 598 -6.11 -28.47 13.00
N GLU A 599 -6.51 -27.36 13.64
CA GLU A 599 -7.43 -27.39 14.77
C GLU A 599 -8.85 -27.77 14.29
N VAL A 600 -9.65 -28.32 15.20
CA VAL A 600 -11.02 -28.79 14.90
C VAL A 600 -12.08 -27.95 15.60
N GLU A 601 -11.79 -27.41 16.79
CA GLU A 601 -12.70 -26.57 17.55
C GLU A 601 -12.20 -25.11 17.62
N ALA A 602 -13.10 -24.13 17.48
CA ALA A 602 -12.71 -22.71 17.48
C ALA A 602 -12.14 -22.28 18.83
N GLY A 603 -12.66 -22.83 19.93
CA GLY A 603 -12.14 -22.57 21.27
C GLY A 603 -10.67 -23.00 21.42
N ASP A 604 -10.27 -24.09 20.75
CA ASP A 604 -8.88 -24.58 20.76
C ASP A 604 -7.97 -23.73 19.87
N CYS A 605 -8.48 -23.21 18.74
CA CYS A 605 -7.76 -22.22 17.93
C CYS A 605 -7.40 -20.99 18.77
N VAL A 606 -8.38 -20.41 19.48
CA VAL A 606 -8.15 -19.22 20.31
C VAL A 606 -7.23 -19.55 21.48
N ALA A 607 -7.45 -20.67 22.20
CA ALA A 607 -6.60 -21.06 23.31
C ALA A 607 -5.13 -21.27 22.88
N ARG A 608 -4.91 -21.86 21.70
CA ARG A 608 -3.59 -22.02 21.12
C ARG A 608 -2.96 -20.67 20.77
N LEU A 609 -3.71 -19.74 20.17
CA LEU A 609 -3.21 -18.39 19.88
C LEU A 609 -2.79 -17.68 21.17
N VAL A 610 -3.65 -17.66 22.20
CA VAL A 610 -3.37 -17.04 23.52
C VAL A 610 -2.09 -17.60 24.13
N LYS A 611 -1.88 -18.91 24.03
CA LYS A 611 -0.65 -19.57 24.51
C LYS A 611 0.59 -19.15 23.71
N ILE A 612 0.49 -19.02 22.38
CA ILE A 612 1.61 -18.58 21.53
C ILE A 612 2.04 -17.16 21.88
N VAL A 613 1.08 -16.27 22.14
CA VAL A 613 1.36 -14.89 22.54
C VAL A 613 1.70 -14.72 24.03
N ASP A 614 1.86 -15.83 24.77
CA ASP A 614 2.30 -15.87 26.17
C ASP A 614 1.42 -15.02 27.11
N LEU A 615 0.09 -15.14 26.94
CA LEU A 615 -0.91 -14.49 27.79
C LEU A 615 -1.64 -15.49 28.70
N PRO A 616 -2.23 -15.02 29.82
CA PRO A 616 -2.92 -15.90 30.75
C PRO A 616 -4.13 -16.61 30.15
N CYS A 617 -4.29 -17.89 30.51
CA CYS A 617 -5.34 -18.76 30.00
C CYS A 617 -6.40 -19.14 31.04
N SER A 618 -6.22 -18.75 32.32
CA SER A 618 -7.12 -19.12 33.41
C SER A 618 -7.35 -17.97 34.41
N MET A 619 -8.46 -18.03 35.14
CA MET A 619 -8.75 -17.08 36.23
C MET A 619 -7.74 -17.19 37.37
N LYS A 620 -7.23 -18.40 37.63
CA LYS A 620 -6.18 -18.64 38.62
C LYS A 620 -4.89 -17.89 38.31
N GLU A 621 -4.45 -17.84 37.05
CA GLU A 621 -3.24 -17.11 36.64
C GLU A 621 -3.35 -15.58 36.83
N VAL A 622 -4.57 -15.06 36.92
CA VAL A 622 -4.84 -13.63 37.18
C VAL A 622 -5.31 -13.35 38.61
N GLY A 623 -5.22 -14.33 39.51
CA GLY A 623 -5.50 -14.17 40.93
C GLY A 623 -6.98 -14.22 41.32
N VAL A 624 -7.87 -14.64 40.43
CA VAL A 624 -9.30 -14.82 40.70
C VAL A 624 -9.55 -16.30 41.04
N THR A 625 -9.52 -16.63 42.33
CA THR A 625 -9.62 -18.02 42.80
C THR A 625 -10.74 -18.28 43.81
N GLN A 626 -11.30 -17.22 44.42
CA GLN A 626 -12.30 -17.34 45.48
C GLN A 626 -13.70 -17.50 44.89
N ASP A 627 -14.47 -18.47 45.41
CA ASP A 627 -15.80 -18.78 44.87
C ASP A 627 -16.78 -17.64 45.05
N GLU A 628 -16.69 -16.89 46.15
CA GLU A 628 -17.55 -15.72 46.39
C GLU A 628 -17.31 -14.62 45.33
N GLN A 629 -16.05 -14.44 44.92
CA GLN A 629 -15.69 -13.48 43.87
C GLN A 629 -16.19 -13.95 42.50
N ILE A 630 -16.12 -15.25 42.24
CA ILE A 630 -16.63 -15.88 41.00
C ILE A 630 -18.15 -15.77 40.92
N GLU A 631 -18.88 -16.06 42.00
CA GLU A 631 -20.34 -15.88 42.05
C GLU A 631 -20.74 -14.42 41.83
N GLN A 632 -19.99 -13.45 42.38
CA GLN A 632 -20.23 -12.04 42.13
C GLN A 632 -20.05 -11.66 40.65
N ILE A 633 -19.06 -12.26 39.96
CA ILE A 633 -18.85 -12.07 38.52
C ILE A 633 -20.05 -12.63 37.73
N ILE A 634 -20.51 -13.83 38.08
CA ILE A 634 -21.66 -14.48 37.44
C ILE A 634 -22.93 -13.63 37.61
N ASP A 635 -23.23 -13.20 38.84
CA ASP A 635 -24.43 -12.41 39.13
C ASP A 635 -24.47 -11.08 38.38
N LYS A 636 -23.35 -10.35 38.37
CA LYS A 636 -23.26 -9.07 37.66
C LYS A 636 -23.26 -9.23 36.14
N THR A 637 -22.89 -10.40 35.61
CA THR A 637 -22.92 -10.65 34.16
C THR A 637 -24.36 -10.61 33.65
N MET A 638 -25.31 -11.08 34.47
CA MET A 638 -26.73 -11.15 34.08
C MET A 638 -27.38 -9.77 33.87
N THR A 639 -26.75 -8.70 34.36
CA THR A 639 -27.21 -7.31 34.19
C THR A 639 -26.31 -6.48 33.27
N ASP A 640 -25.31 -7.11 32.63
CA ASP A 640 -24.43 -6.43 31.69
C ASP A 640 -25.17 -6.04 30.40
N VAL A 641 -24.87 -4.85 29.87
CA VAL A 641 -25.50 -4.32 28.66
C VAL A 641 -25.28 -5.25 27.46
N MET A 642 -24.09 -5.85 27.31
CA MET A 642 -23.79 -6.78 26.22
C MET A 642 -24.55 -8.10 26.36
N PHE A 643 -24.95 -8.47 27.58
CA PHE A 643 -25.78 -9.65 27.83
C PHE A 643 -27.26 -9.41 27.49
N SER A 644 -27.72 -8.16 27.64
CA SER A 644 -29.11 -7.75 27.43
C SER A 644 -29.57 -7.82 25.97
N PHE A 645 -28.63 -7.78 25.02
CA PHE A 645 -28.91 -7.75 23.57
C PHE A 645 -29.10 -9.12 22.90
N GLY A 646 -29.34 -10.19 23.67
CA GLY A 646 -29.63 -11.49 23.07
C GLY A 646 -30.11 -12.62 23.99
N LYS A 647 -30.02 -12.50 25.32
CA LYS A 647 -30.40 -13.55 26.30
C LYS A 647 -30.05 -14.98 25.83
N ILE A 648 -28.82 -15.19 25.39
CA ILE A 648 -28.38 -16.46 24.77
C ILE A 648 -28.07 -17.53 25.84
N LEU A 649 -27.78 -17.09 27.07
CA LEU A 649 -27.35 -17.95 28.18
C LEU A 649 -28.16 -17.65 29.45
N THR A 650 -28.49 -18.70 30.19
CA THR A 650 -29.02 -18.63 31.55
C THR A 650 -27.87 -18.44 32.55
N ARG A 651 -28.19 -18.03 33.79
CA ARG A 651 -27.20 -17.90 34.87
C ARG A 651 -26.43 -19.20 35.09
N ASP A 652 -27.10 -20.35 35.00
CA ASP A 652 -26.47 -21.67 35.17
C ASP A 652 -25.49 -21.99 34.04
N GLU A 653 -25.79 -21.58 32.80
CA GLU A 653 -24.88 -21.73 31.67
C GLU A 653 -23.66 -20.81 31.83
N VAL A 654 -23.87 -19.55 32.24
CA VAL A 654 -22.77 -18.61 32.56
C VAL A 654 -21.90 -19.18 33.69
N SER A 655 -22.52 -19.72 34.74
CA SER A 655 -21.81 -20.35 35.85
C SER A 655 -20.91 -21.50 35.37
N LYS A 656 -21.44 -22.41 34.53
CA LYS A 656 -20.66 -23.50 33.93
C LYS A 656 -19.46 -22.99 33.12
N ILE A 657 -19.65 -21.93 32.32
CA ILE A 657 -18.56 -21.32 31.54
C ILE A 657 -17.50 -20.75 32.48
N VAL A 658 -17.89 -19.90 33.43
CA VAL A 658 -16.96 -19.22 34.34
C VAL A 658 -16.17 -20.24 35.16
N TYR A 659 -16.84 -21.23 35.76
CA TYR A 659 -16.16 -22.26 36.55
C TYR A 659 -15.25 -23.16 35.72
N SER A 660 -15.49 -23.33 34.42
CA SER A 660 -14.57 -24.08 33.54
C SER A 660 -13.21 -23.40 33.34
N THR A 661 -13.08 -22.13 33.75
CA THR A 661 -11.85 -21.33 33.63
C THR A 661 -11.15 -21.05 34.95
N LYS A 662 -11.70 -21.56 36.05
CA LYS A 662 -11.08 -21.53 37.39
C LYS A 662 -9.86 -22.44 37.42
#